data_AF-A0AAE1F273-F1
#
_entry.id   AF-A0AAE1F273-F1
#
_cell.length_a   1.000
_cell.length_b   1.000
_cell.length_c   1.000
_cell.angle_alpha   90.00
_cell.angle_beta   90.00
_cell.angle_gamma   90.00
#
_symmetry.space_group_name_H-M   'P 1'
#
loop_
_entity.id
_entity.type
_entity.pdbx_description
1 polymer ?
#
loop_
_entity_poly.entity_id
_entity_poly.type
_entity_poly.pdbx_seq_one_letter_code
_entity_poly.pdbx_strand_id
1 'polypeptide(L)'
;MLTCYRSPGESQQCCGPPAGRRQLQVNLSQDRLSRGKVVHRVIELRKAIQEFLEQKGSPFATKFTDKEWLARLCYLADIFAELNSGNLQLQGRNTTIIDAHYTVAAFLGKLRLWIRRLEKGVIAQFPTVDEFIEENSHDTGSLLQTINKEMSDHLKGLETSMHHYFPESDQETASLQWIIHPFSVPDEAIHDDDFPAKEEWITMRANEALKIEFQNQNADCFWISRLADSPTLSKRALKWMSEKDLSSSMSGVACVLSGKEVAQDVRNQLKQDVDNLKNEFPGFAPGLAIVQVGGREDSNVYIRMKVKAAEEIGIRAQHIKFPRTITQSQLVQEVKKLNNDPNIHGMIVQVPLDADTEIDSDLVLDTISPNKDVDGLTTASAGRLSHGMLQGGFLPCTPNGCMELIRRSGAKIQGANAVVLGRSKIVGTPMAELLKWHHATVTTCHSRTTDLPSVVRSADILVVGIGRPEMVKGSWVKPRAVVIDCGINSIPDATKKSGSRLVGDVDYAEVSKVASVITPVPGGVGPMTVAMLMKNTVISAQEAAKRMRAAEWKIRYLTLEPLEKVPSDIEVARAQTPKDVGEVADEIGLLENEVDLYGKKKAKVSLSVLQRLAHQKNGKYVVVAGMTPTPLGEGKSTTTIGLTQALGAHLKKNVFACVRQPSQGPTFGIKGGAAGGGYSQVIPMDEFNLHLTGDIHAITAANNLLAAQIDARMFHEATQTDQALYGRLVPKVKGVRKFSPIQINRLKKLGIVETDPDKLTPEEVTKFVRLNIDPTTITWQRVMDTNDRFLRKITIGQSPTEKDKTRECQFDITVASEIMAILALTTSLADMRERLGKMVVASDTSGNPVTAEDLGASGALTVLMKDAIKPNLMQTLEGTPVFVHAGPFANIAHGNSSIIADKIALKLVGEDGMVVTEAGFGADIGMEKFFNIKCRYSGLVPNVVVLVATIRALKMHGGGPTVTAGVPLPAEYVQENLGLVESGFSNLRKQIENSKMFGIPVVVAINSFATDTEGELNLVKKLAVGAGAADAVICSHWANGGAGAVGLAEAVVKAASQPSDFKFLYDLKLPVEEKIRTIACRIYGADDIEIQPEAQTQIDRYKKQGFNDLPICMAKTHLSLTSDPSKKGAPTGFTIPVRDVRASVGAGFLYPLVGTMSTMPGLPTRPCIYDIDLDLETEEVQGLF
;
A
#
# COMPACT_ATOMS: atom_id res chain seq x y z
N MET A 1 36.89 1.30 -8.27
CA MET A 1 35.86 2.36 -8.16
C MET A 1 35.34 2.88 -9.50
N LEU A 2 35.87 2.39 -10.63
CA LEU A 2 35.25 2.48 -11.96
C LEU A 2 35.17 1.10 -12.63
N THR A 3 34.76 0.09 -11.86
CA THR A 3 34.41 -1.24 -12.36
C THR A 3 33.36 -1.85 -11.42
N CYS A 4 32.11 -1.96 -11.88
CA CYS A 4 31.27 -3.08 -11.48
C CYS A 4 31.44 -4.13 -12.55
N TYR A 5 31.98 -5.29 -12.17
CA TYR A 5 31.87 -6.52 -12.95
C TYR A 5 30.39 -6.82 -13.18
N ARG A 6 29.94 -6.73 -14.44
CA ARG A 6 28.83 -7.53 -14.97
C ARG A 6 29.22 -8.02 -16.36
N SER A 7 29.01 -9.32 -16.54
CA SER A 7 29.37 -10.17 -17.67
C SER A 7 28.80 -9.67 -19.01
N PRO A 8 29.46 -9.98 -20.15
CA PRO A 8 29.05 -9.52 -21.48
C PRO A 8 27.91 -10.39 -22.02
N GLY A 9 26.74 -9.78 -22.23
CA GLY A 9 25.64 -10.45 -22.93
C GLY A 9 24.30 -9.85 -22.57
N GLU A 10 23.96 -8.69 -23.13
CA GLU A 10 22.62 -8.33 -23.59
C GLU A 10 22.68 -6.90 -24.18
N SER A 11 22.47 -6.84 -25.50
CA SER A 11 22.38 -5.61 -26.28
C SER A 11 21.04 -4.93 -26.04
N GLN A 12 21.03 -3.71 -25.49
CA GLN A 12 19.93 -2.78 -25.69
C GLN A 12 20.45 -1.39 -26.06
N GLN A 13 20.08 -0.99 -27.28
CA GLN A 13 20.21 0.36 -27.82
C GLN A 13 19.47 1.35 -26.90
N CYS A 14 20.19 2.30 -26.30
CA CYS A 14 19.59 3.50 -25.74
C CYS A 14 19.87 4.68 -26.68
N CYS A 15 18.78 5.25 -27.20
CA CYS A 15 18.72 6.48 -27.97
C CYS A 15 19.50 7.61 -27.29
N GLY A 16 20.32 8.32 -28.08
CA GLY A 16 21.12 9.45 -27.60
C GLY A 16 20.25 10.64 -27.15
N PRO A 17 20.71 11.44 -26.17
CA PRO A 17 20.02 12.65 -25.76
C PRO A 17 20.29 13.80 -26.76
N PRO A 18 19.34 14.74 -26.93
CA PRO A 18 19.46 15.84 -27.89
C PRO A 18 20.51 16.86 -27.44
N ALA A 19 21.19 17.45 -28.42
CA ALA A 19 22.22 18.46 -28.25
C ALA A 19 21.64 19.74 -27.61
N GLY A 20 22.08 20.05 -26.39
CA GLY A 20 21.76 21.29 -25.69
C GLY A 20 21.81 21.09 -24.18
N ARG A 21 22.86 21.62 -23.54
CA ARG A 21 23.25 21.46 -22.11
C ARG A 21 24.02 20.18 -21.80
N ARG A 22 25.34 20.21 -22.03
CA ARG A 22 26.28 19.33 -21.31
C ARG A 22 26.60 19.96 -19.95
N GLN A 23 25.71 19.78 -18.96
CA GLN A 23 26.18 19.87 -17.58
C GLN A 23 26.97 18.60 -17.32
N LEU A 24 28.25 18.76 -16.99
CA LEU A 24 29.10 17.66 -16.55
C LEU A 24 28.68 17.28 -15.11
N GLN A 25 27.53 16.60 -14.97
CA GLN A 25 27.16 15.99 -13.69
C GLN A 25 28.06 14.78 -13.46
N VAL A 26 29.17 15.03 -12.76
CA VAL A 26 29.95 13.96 -12.15
C VAL A 26 29.09 13.41 -11.00
N ASN A 27 28.33 12.37 -11.29
CA ASN A 27 27.38 11.77 -10.34
C ASN A 27 28.15 10.94 -9.29
N LEU A 28 28.83 11.64 -8.37
CA LEU A 28 29.39 11.05 -7.16
C LEU A 28 28.32 11.15 -6.08
N SER A 29 27.59 10.06 -5.86
CA SER A 29 26.58 9.99 -4.79
C SER A 29 27.17 10.46 -3.45
N GLN A 30 26.41 11.22 -2.65
CA GLN A 30 26.81 11.65 -1.31
C GLN A 30 27.24 10.46 -0.41
N ASP A 31 26.72 9.26 -0.68
CA ASP A 31 27.11 7.99 -0.05
C ASP A 31 28.59 7.61 -0.23
N ARG A 32 29.31 8.17 -1.21
CA ARG A 32 30.73 7.87 -1.44
C ARG A 32 31.68 8.81 -0.69
N LEU A 33 31.27 10.05 -0.44
CA LEU A 33 32.05 11.05 0.33
C LEU A 33 32.15 10.69 1.82
N SER A 34 31.11 10.04 2.37
CA SER A 34 31.14 9.53 3.74
C SER A 34 32.12 8.36 3.92
N ARG A 35 32.33 7.54 2.89
CA ARG A 35 33.21 6.36 2.96
C ARG A 35 34.68 6.72 3.13
N GLY A 36 35.19 7.79 2.51
CA GLY A 36 36.60 8.20 2.67
C GLY A 36 36.92 8.61 4.12
N LYS A 37 36.06 9.41 4.75
CA LYS A 37 36.18 9.76 6.17
C LYS A 37 36.04 8.54 7.09
N VAL A 38 35.17 7.59 6.73
CA VAL A 38 35.02 6.32 7.45
C VAL A 38 36.30 5.48 7.33
N VAL A 39 36.90 5.36 6.15
CA VAL A 39 38.15 4.60 5.94
C VAL A 39 39.29 5.22 6.74
N HIS A 40 39.43 6.55 6.73
CA HIS A 40 40.41 7.25 7.55
C HIS A 40 40.19 6.97 9.05
N ARG A 41 38.93 7.03 9.51
CA ARG A 41 38.59 6.74 10.91
C ARG A 41 38.84 5.28 11.30
N VAL A 42 38.65 4.34 10.38
CA VAL A 42 38.97 2.91 10.58
C VAL A 42 40.48 2.72 10.74
N ILE A 43 41.32 3.44 9.98
CA ILE A 43 42.78 3.39 10.14
C ILE A 43 43.21 4.00 11.47
N GLU A 44 42.65 5.16 11.86
CA GLU A 44 42.93 5.80 13.16
C GLU A 44 42.60 4.88 14.33
N LEU A 45 41.46 4.18 14.24
CA LEU A 45 40.97 3.29 15.30
C LEU A 45 41.41 1.83 15.13
N ARG A 46 42.33 1.53 14.19
CA ARG A 46 42.67 0.14 13.79
C ARG A 46 43.00 -0.79 14.97
N LYS A 47 43.77 -0.30 15.95
CA LYS A 47 44.13 -1.07 17.15
C LYS A 47 42.92 -1.36 18.04
N ALA A 48 42.10 -0.35 18.32
CA ALA A 48 40.88 -0.51 19.10
C ALA A 48 39.84 -1.41 18.41
N ILE A 49 39.73 -1.31 17.08
CA ILE A 49 38.85 -2.17 16.28
C ILE A 49 39.36 -3.61 16.32
N GLN A 50 40.67 -3.83 16.18
CA GLN A 50 41.27 -5.15 16.29
C GLN A 50 40.97 -5.77 17.66
N GLU A 51 41.28 -5.08 18.76
CA GLU A 51 41.02 -5.55 20.13
C GLU A 51 39.54 -5.91 20.35
N PHE A 52 38.63 -5.08 19.84
CA PHE A 52 37.19 -5.35 19.92
C PHE A 52 36.79 -6.60 19.13
N LEU A 53 37.31 -6.78 17.91
CA LEU A 53 37.00 -7.93 17.06
C LEU A 53 37.57 -9.24 17.63
N GLU A 54 38.76 -9.19 18.25
CA GLU A 54 39.36 -10.31 18.96
C GLU A 54 38.50 -10.72 20.17
N GLN A 55 38.04 -9.76 20.98
CA GLN A 55 37.11 -10.04 22.09
C GLN A 55 35.79 -10.66 21.64
N LYS A 56 35.33 -10.35 20.43
CA LYS A 56 34.08 -10.89 19.86
C LYS A 56 34.27 -12.20 19.10
N GLY A 57 35.49 -12.76 19.03
CA GLY A 57 35.77 -13.98 18.27
C GLY A 57 35.52 -13.83 16.76
N SER A 58 35.60 -12.60 16.24
CA SER A 58 35.29 -12.34 14.83
C SER A 58 36.44 -12.79 13.93
N PRO A 59 36.16 -13.53 12.82
CA PRO A 59 37.20 -13.93 11.88
C PRO A 59 37.87 -12.72 11.21
N PHE A 60 37.24 -11.55 11.24
CA PHE A 60 37.78 -10.30 10.69
C PHE A 60 38.92 -9.68 11.51
N ALA A 61 39.14 -10.10 12.75
CA ALA A 61 40.29 -9.64 13.56
C ALA A 61 41.62 -9.88 12.83
N THR A 62 41.74 -11.03 12.15
CA THR A 62 42.94 -11.42 11.38
C THR A 62 43.28 -10.43 10.25
N LYS A 63 42.29 -9.71 9.69
CA LYS A 63 42.54 -8.71 8.65
C LYS A 63 43.28 -7.48 9.16
N PHE A 64 43.11 -7.12 10.43
CA PHE A 64 43.83 -6.02 11.06
C PHE A 64 45.26 -6.40 11.48
N THR A 65 45.68 -7.65 11.27
CA THR A 65 47.07 -8.10 11.40
C THR A 65 47.80 -8.25 10.05
N ASP A 66 47.07 -8.17 8.94
CA ASP A 66 47.60 -8.26 7.58
C ASP A 66 48.16 -6.89 7.14
N LYS A 67 49.50 -6.78 7.13
CA LYS A 67 50.21 -5.53 6.80
C LYS A 67 49.97 -5.08 5.36
N GLU A 68 49.81 -6.01 4.43
CA GLU A 68 49.58 -5.70 3.02
C GLU A 68 48.16 -5.18 2.81
N TRP A 69 47.18 -5.79 3.47
CA TRP A 69 45.81 -5.30 3.49
C TRP A 69 45.69 -3.92 4.15
N LEU A 70 46.37 -3.69 5.28
CA LEU A 70 46.35 -2.40 5.97
C LEU A 70 47.00 -1.29 5.14
N ALA A 71 48.13 -1.54 4.48
CA ALA A 71 48.76 -0.54 3.64
C ALA A 71 47.95 -0.23 2.36
N ARG A 72 47.22 -1.21 1.79
CA ARG A 72 46.19 -0.94 0.77
C ARG A 72 45.07 -0.03 1.30
N LEU A 73 44.65 -0.24 2.55
CA LEU A 73 43.64 0.59 3.20
C LEU A 73 44.15 2.02 3.43
N CYS A 74 45.40 2.20 3.85
CA CYS A 74 46.06 3.51 3.96
C CYS A 74 46.09 4.24 2.62
N TYR A 75 46.46 3.55 1.55
CA TYR A 75 46.44 4.14 0.20
C TYR A 75 45.03 4.57 -0.23
N LEU A 76 44.02 3.74 0.07
CA LEU A 76 42.63 4.12 -0.19
C LEU A 76 42.25 5.39 0.58
N ALA A 77 42.63 5.52 1.85
CA ALA A 77 42.36 6.72 2.63
C ALA A 77 42.96 7.97 1.99
N ASP A 78 44.23 7.91 1.58
CA ASP A 78 44.91 9.05 0.95
C ASP A 78 44.28 9.43 -0.41
N ILE A 79 44.01 8.45 -1.28
CA ILE A 79 43.43 8.76 -2.61
C ILE A 79 41.98 9.24 -2.49
N PHE A 80 41.22 8.72 -1.52
CA PHE A 80 39.87 9.22 -1.24
C PHE A 80 39.88 10.62 -0.67
N ALA A 81 40.86 10.98 0.16
CA ALA A 81 41.01 12.34 0.67
C ALA A 81 41.21 13.33 -0.48
N GLU A 82 42.09 13.01 -1.44
CA GLU A 82 42.33 13.84 -2.62
C GLU A 82 41.11 13.90 -3.57
N LEU A 83 40.44 12.78 -3.81
CA LEU A 83 39.20 12.74 -4.62
C LEU A 83 38.06 13.53 -3.96
N ASN A 84 37.92 13.43 -2.64
CA ASN A 84 36.93 14.20 -1.89
C ASN A 84 37.24 15.70 -1.92
N SER A 85 38.51 16.07 -1.82
CA SER A 85 38.99 17.46 -1.95
C SER A 85 38.68 18.02 -3.34
N GLY A 86 39.05 17.30 -4.41
CA GLY A 86 38.75 17.69 -5.78
C GLY A 86 37.24 17.78 -6.04
N ASN A 87 36.46 16.83 -5.54
CA ASN A 87 35.00 16.88 -5.66
C ASN A 87 34.40 18.07 -4.88
N LEU A 88 34.93 18.43 -3.71
CA LEU A 88 34.48 19.61 -2.96
C LEU A 88 34.73 20.91 -3.74
N GLN A 89 35.86 21.00 -4.46
CA GLN A 89 36.18 22.11 -5.36
C GLN A 89 35.23 22.16 -6.58
N LEU A 90 34.84 21.00 -7.12
CA LEU A 90 33.88 20.88 -8.21
C LEU A 90 32.42 21.15 -7.79
N GLN A 91 32.09 20.98 -6.51
CA GLN A 91 30.74 21.21 -5.95
C GLN A 91 30.50 22.65 -5.46
N GLY A 92 31.46 23.56 -5.68
CA GLY A 92 31.33 24.97 -5.31
C GLY A 92 30.17 25.65 -6.05
N ARG A 93 29.34 26.42 -5.34
CA ARG A 93 28.18 27.13 -5.92
C ARG A 93 28.52 28.19 -6.98
N ASN A 94 29.81 28.45 -7.21
CA ASN A 94 30.35 29.40 -8.20
C ASN A 94 31.44 28.78 -9.10
N THR A 95 31.56 27.45 -9.16
CA THR A 95 32.57 26.80 -10.02
C THR A 95 32.11 26.89 -11.47
N THR A 96 32.81 27.68 -12.30
CA THR A 96 32.55 27.79 -13.74
C THR A 96 33.00 26.52 -14.47
N ILE A 97 32.60 26.35 -15.73
CA ILE A 97 33.12 25.27 -16.59
C ILE A 97 34.65 25.38 -16.71
N ILE A 98 35.19 26.59 -16.73
CA ILE A 98 36.63 26.85 -16.75
C ILE A 98 37.28 26.40 -15.44
N ASP A 99 36.70 26.73 -14.29
CA ASP A 99 37.21 26.30 -12.98
C ASP A 99 37.15 24.78 -12.83
N ALA A 100 36.08 24.15 -13.32
CA ALA A 100 35.94 22.70 -13.35
C ALA A 100 37.01 22.06 -14.25
N HIS A 101 37.26 22.64 -15.43
CA HIS A 101 38.30 22.18 -16.34
C HIS A 101 39.69 22.29 -15.70
N TYR A 102 40.05 23.44 -15.12
CA TYR A 102 41.35 23.61 -14.44
C TYR A 102 41.49 22.70 -13.22
N THR A 103 40.42 22.46 -12.47
CA THR A 103 40.43 21.55 -11.32
C THR A 103 40.71 20.11 -11.77
N VAL A 104 40.04 19.64 -12.83
CA VAL A 104 40.26 18.30 -13.40
C VAL A 104 41.65 18.19 -14.04
N ALA A 105 42.08 19.20 -14.80
CA ALA A 105 43.41 19.23 -15.43
C ALA A 105 44.54 19.24 -14.38
N ALA A 106 44.39 20.02 -13.30
CA ALA A 106 45.34 20.02 -12.19
C ALA A 106 45.40 18.66 -11.49
N PHE A 107 44.26 17.99 -11.32
CA PHE A 107 44.21 16.64 -10.74
C PHE A 107 44.86 15.60 -11.65
N LEU A 108 44.59 15.62 -12.97
CA LEU A 108 45.29 14.78 -13.95
C LEU A 108 46.81 15.03 -13.94
N GLY A 109 47.23 16.29 -13.83
CA GLY A 109 48.64 16.65 -13.65
C GLY A 109 49.26 16.07 -12.38
N LYS A 110 48.54 16.12 -11.25
CA LYS A 110 48.93 15.47 -9.99
C LYS A 110 49.03 13.94 -10.15
N LEU A 111 48.06 13.29 -10.79
CA LEU A 111 48.09 11.84 -11.05
C LEU A 111 49.35 11.45 -11.84
N ARG A 112 49.64 12.15 -12.94
CA ARG A 112 50.85 11.94 -13.75
C ARG A 112 52.13 12.16 -12.97
N LEU A 113 52.14 13.12 -12.05
CA LEU A 113 53.27 13.37 -11.16
C LEU A 113 53.43 12.26 -10.11
N TRP A 114 52.34 11.82 -9.49
CA TRP A 114 52.35 10.75 -8.50
C TRP A 114 52.76 9.41 -9.10
N ILE A 115 52.27 9.07 -10.30
CA ILE A 115 52.71 7.88 -11.04
C ILE A 115 54.23 7.92 -11.25
N ARG A 116 54.77 9.05 -11.75
CA ARG A 116 56.22 9.21 -11.96
C ARG A 116 57.04 9.18 -10.67
N ARG A 117 56.48 9.65 -9.55
CA ARG A 117 57.13 9.59 -8.22
C ARG A 117 57.13 8.18 -7.66
N LEU A 118 56.02 7.45 -7.79
CA LEU A 118 55.90 6.05 -7.42
C LEU A 118 56.85 5.16 -8.23
N GLU A 119 56.97 5.39 -9.53
CA GLU A 119 57.95 4.69 -10.38
C GLU A 119 59.41 4.91 -9.94
N LYS A 120 59.68 6.01 -9.23
CA LYS A 120 60.98 6.33 -8.61
C LYS A 120 61.08 5.90 -7.14
N GLY A 121 60.10 5.18 -6.62
CA GLY A 121 60.06 4.69 -5.23
C GLY A 121 59.72 5.75 -4.18
N VAL A 122 59.22 6.93 -4.59
CA VAL A 122 58.88 8.03 -3.68
C VAL A 122 57.39 7.97 -3.34
N ILE A 123 57.06 7.80 -2.06
CA ILE A 123 55.67 7.68 -1.57
C ILE A 123 55.14 8.87 -0.77
N ALA A 124 55.98 9.86 -0.44
CA ALA A 124 55.64 11.01 0.43
C ALA A 124 54.39 11.83 0.04
N GLN A 125 53.85 11.64 -1.16
CA GLN A 125 52.55 12.20 -1.57
C GLN A 125 51.33 11.47 -0.96
N PHE A 126 51.54 10.33 -0.29
CA PHE A 126 50.52 9.50 0.36
C PHE A 126 50.85 9.41 1.86
N PRO A 127 50.47 10.42 2.67
CA PRO A 127 50.95 10.57 4.04
C PRO A 127 50.51 9.42 4.96
N THR A 128 49.31 8.88 4.79
CA THR A 128 48.83 7.75 5.61
C THR A 128 49.59 6.47 5.29
N VAL A 129 50.00 6.29 4.02
CA VAL A 129 50.89 5.19 3.62
C VAL A 129 52.31 5.39 4.16
N ASP A 130 52.84 6.61 4.05
CA ASP A 130 54.19 6.96 4.51
C ASP A 130 54.35 6.71 6.01
N GLU A 131 53.42 7.23 6.82
CA GLU A 131 53.36 7.02 8.27
C GLU A 131 53.22 5.53 8.62
N PHE A 132 52.37 4.78 7.90
CA PHE A 132 52.21 3.35 8.13
C PHE A 132 53.49 2.55 7.84
N ILE A 133 54.24 2.92 6.79
CA ILE A 133 55.52 2.29 6.45
C ILE A 133 56.59 2.64 7.49
N GLU A 134 56.64 3.88 7.98
CA GLU A 134 57.54 4.30 9.05
C GLU A 134 57.27 3.55 10.37
N GLU A 135 56.00 3.43 10.76
CA GLU A 135 55.58 2.68 11.96
C GLU A 135 55.93 1.17 11.90
N ASN A 136 56.10 0.62 10.69
CA ASN A 136 56.32 -0.81 10.45
C ASN A 136 57.74 -1.13 9.93
N SER A 137 58.68 -0.19 10.09
CA SER A 137 60.04 -0.06 9.52
C SER A 137 61.04 -1.22 9.69
N HIS A 138 60.64 -2.37 10.23
CA HIS A 138 61.53 -3.54 10.40
C HIS A 138 61.57 -4.52 9.22
N ASP A 139 60.64 -4.45 8.25
CA ASP A 139 60.60 -5.38 7.11
C ASP A 139 59.86 -4.82 5.87
N THR A 140 60.31 -3.66 5.37
CA THR A 140 59.50 -2.82 4.45
C THR A 140 59.91 -2.81 2.99
N GLY A 141 61.05 -3.40 2.60
CA GLY A 141 61.49 -3.41 1.20
C GLY A 141 60.51 -4.15 0.28
N SER A 142 60.08 -5.34 0.69
CA SER A 142 59.12 -6.18 -0.06
C SER A 142 57.70 -5.59 -0.05
N LEU A 143 57.22 -5.13 1.11
CA LEU A 143 55.89 -4.55 1.27
C LEU A 143 55.72 -3.28 0.42
N LEU A 144 56.72 -2.38 0.46
CA LEU A 144 56.74 -1.16 -0.32
C LEU A 144 56.77 -1.48 -1.81
N GLN A 145 57.54 -2.49 -2.24
CA GLN A 145 57.64 -2.86 -3.65
C GLN A 145 56.33 -3.43 -4.21
N THR A 146 55.63 -4.28 -3.45
CA THR A 146 54.33 -4.84 -3.83
C THR A 146 53.26 -3.76 -3.93
N ILE A 147 53.17 -2.91 -2.92
CA ILE A 147 52.13 -1.88 -2.83
C ILE A 147 52.38 -0.75 -3.81
N ASN A 148 53.64 -0.36 -4.04
CA ASN A 148 53.99 0.65 -5.01
C ASN A 148 53.54 0.25 -6.43
N LYS A 149 53.68 -1.03 -6.80
CA LYS A 149 53.19 -1.54 -8.08
C LYS A 149 51.66 -1.41 -8.18
N GLU A 150 50.93 -1.89 -7.17
CA GLU A 150 49.46 -1.82 -7.16
C GLU A 150 48.93 -0.38 -7.16
N MET A 151 49.57 0.52 -6.41
CA MET A 151 49.26 1.94 -6.41
C MET A 151 49.48 2.55 -7.79
N SER A 152 50.62 2.25 -8.43
CA SER A 152 50.92 2.75 -9.77
C SER A 152 49.90 2.25 -10.81
N ASP A 153 49.56 0.96 -10.78
CA ASP A 153 48.56 0.37 -11.67
C ASP A 153 47.16 0.98 -11.43
N HIS A 154 46.77 1.18 -10.17
CA HIS A 154 45.51 1.83 -9.83
C HIS A 154 45.46 3.29 -10.30
N LEU A 155 46.53 4.07 -10.09
CA LEU A 155 46.59 5.45 -10.56
C LEU A 155 46.58 5.55 -12.09
N LYS A 156 47.24 4.63 -12.80
CA LYS A 156 47.19 4.55 -14.28
C LYS A 156 45.77 4.21 -14.77
N GLY A 157 45.10 3.28 -14.09
CA GLY A 157 43.69 2.96 -14.37
C GLY A 157 42.76 4.13 -14.08
N LEU A 158 43.02 4.87 -12.99
CA LEU A 158 42.27 6.07 -12.62
C LEU A 158 42.48 7.20 -13.65
N GLU A 159 43.72 7.45 -14.06
CA GLU A 159 44.05 8.41 -15.13
C GLU A 159 43.33 8.04 -16.43
N THR A 160 43.40 6.78 -16.86
CA THR A 160 42.72 6.29 -18.07
C THR A 160 41.21 6.50 -17.98
N SER A 161 40.62 6.18 -16.83
CA SER A 161 39.19 6.34 -16.63
C SER A 161 38.78 7.82 -16.59
N MET A 162 39.57 8.69 -15.94
CA MET A 162 39.31 10.12 -15.95
C MET A 162 39.46 10.71 -17.36
N HIS A 163 40.43 10.26 -18.14
CA HIS A 163 40.59 10.69 -19.53
C HIS A 163 39.42 10.20 -20.42
N HIS A 164 38.83 9.05 -20.12
CA HIS A 164 37.61 8.59 -20.81
C HIS A 164 36.40 9.48 -20.54
N TYR A 165 36.20 9.91 -19.29
CA TYR A 165 35.07 10.78 -18.91
C TYR A 165 35.32 12.26 -19.24
N PHE A 166 36.58 12.67 -19.30
CA PHE A 166 37.05 14.01 -19.59
C PHE A 166 38.12 13.94 -20.69
N PRO A 167 37.74 13.60 -21.93
CA PRO A 167 38.70 13.56 -23.04
C PRO A 167 39.28 14.95 -23.21
N GLU A 168 40.61 15.06 -23.28
CA GLU A 168 41.29 16.29 -23.68
C GLU A 168 40.91 16.55 -25.16
N SER A 169 39.80 17.26 -25.41
CA SER A 169 39.38 17.64 -26.76
C SER A 169 40.08 18.94 -27.16
N ASP A 170 41.29 18.81 -27.70
CA ASP A 170 42.09 19.94 -28.18
C ASP A 170 41.36 20.84 -29.21
N GLN A 171 40.29 20.35 -29.86
CA GLN A 171 39.53 21.11 -30.84
C GLN A 171 38.41 22.00 -30.28
N GLU A 172 37.76 21.63 -29.16
CA GLU A 172 36.73 22.51 -28.55
C GLU A 172 37.36 23.55 -27.61
N THR A 173 38.52 23.26 -27.00
CA THR A 173 39.22 24.18 -26.10
C THR A 173 39.97 25.30 -26.83
N ALA A 174 40.46 25.06 -28.05
CA ALA A 174 41.06 26.11 -28.90
C ALA A 174 40.06 27.25 -29.20
N SER A 175 38.77 26.94 -29.33
CA SER A 175 37.70 27.92 -29.58
C SER A 175 37.37 28.82 -28.38
N LEU A 176 38.01 28.62 -27.23
CA LEU A 176 37.74 29.32 -25.96
C LEU A 176 38.94 30.11 -25.46
N GLN A 177 40.13 29.78 -25.94
CA GLN A 177 41.38 30.48 -25.64
C GLN A 177 41.33 31.96 -26.08
N TRP A 178 40.61 32.28 -27.15
CA TRP A 178 40.46 33.67 -27.62
C TRP A 178 39.60 34.51 -26.66
N ILE A 179 38.70 33.89 -25.89
CA ILE A 179 37.89 34.56 -24.86
C ILE A 179 38.74 34.85 -23.61
N ILE A 180 39.64 33.93 -23.25
CA ILE A 180 40.42 34.00 -22.01
C ILE A 180 41.75 34.76 -22.22
N HIS A 181 42.31 34.73 -23.42
CA HIS A 181 43.58 35.35 -23.79
C HIS A 181 43.50 36.05 -25.16
N PRO A 182 42.68 37.12 -25.29
CA PRO A 182 42.34 37.71 -26.58
C PRO A 182 43.51 38.19 -27.44
N PHE A 183 44.64 38.50 -26.81
CA PHE A 183 45.80 39.04 -27.50
C PHE A 183 46.89 38.00 -27.80
N SER A 184 46.71 36.75 -27.34
CA SER A 184 47.77 35.73 -27.27
C SER A 184 47.57 34.54 -28.21
N VAL A 185 46.43 34.46 -28.89
CA VAL A 185 46.08 33.36 -29.80
C VAL A 185 46.27 33.75 -31.27
N PRO A 186 46.42 32.80 -32.21
CA PRO A 186 46.53 33.06 -33.65
C PRO A 186 45.24 33.61 -34.27
N ASP A 187 45.33 34.24 -35.45
CA ASP A 187 44.16 34.84 -36.15
C ASP A 187 43.16 33.78 -36.64
N GLU A 188 43.57 32.51 -36.72
CA GLU A 188 42.72 31.38 -37.05
C GLU A 188 41.85 30.89 -35.87
N ALA A 189 41.98 31.49 -34.67
CA ALA A 189 41.25 31.08 -33.48
C ALA A 189 39.73 31.39 -33.53
N ILE A 190 39.31 32.28 -34.42
CA ILE A 190 37.90 32.55 -34.73
C ILE A 190 37.60 32.03 -36.14
N HIS A 191 36.68 31.07 -36.24
CA HIS A 191 36.27 30.45 -37.51
C HIS A 191 35.81 31.47 -38.55
N ASP A 192 36.18 31.23 -39.82
CA ASP A 192 36.00 32.15 -40.96
C ASP A 192 34.54 32.48 -41.34
N ASP A 193 33.58 31.69 -40.87
CA ASP A 193 32.17 31.81 -41.29
C ASP A 193 31.41 33.00 -40.63
N ASP A 194 32.06 33.74 -39.71
CA ASP A 194 31.48 34.88 -38.96
C ASP A 194 32.30 36.16 -39.18
N PHE A 195 32.21 36.69 -40.40
CA PHE A 195 33.00 37.84 -40.89
C PHE A 195 32.99 39.07 -39.95
N PRO A 196 31.85 39.49 -39.34
CA PRO A 196 31.81 40.66 -38.45
C PRO A 196 32.60 40.46 -37.13
N ALA A 197 32.57 39.26 -36.55
CA ALA A 197 33.35 38.96 -35.36
C ALA A 197 34.85 38.96 -35.66
N LYS A 198 35.25 38.55 -36.88
CA LYS A 198 36.66 38.52 -37.29
C LYS A 198 37.24 39.91 -37.58
N GLU A 199 36.45 40.83 -38.13
CA GLU A 199 36.87 42.25 -38.26
C GLU A 199 37.02 42.94 -36.90
N GLU A 200 36.06 42.75 -35.99
CA GLU A 200 36.14 43.27 -34.62
C GLU A 200 37.38 42.72 -33.90
N TRP A 201 37.69 41.44 -34.09
CA TRP A 201 38.86 40.77 -33.52
C TRP A 201 40.20 41.36 -33.99
N ILE A 202 40.38 41.50 -35.31
CA ILE A 202 41.60 42.06 -35.90
C ILE A 202 41.81 43.50 -35.43
N THR A 203 40.73 44.29 -35.41
CA THR A 203 40.75 45.70 -34.98
C THR A 203 41.10 45.83 -33.50
N MET A 204 40.53 44.98 -32.64
CA MET A 204 40.81 44.96 -31.21
C MET A 204 42.28 44.59 -30.93
N ARG A 205 42.82 43.57 -31.62
CA ARG A 205 44.19 43.10 -31.42
C ARG A 205 45.27 44.08 -31.87
N ALA A 206 44.97 44.92 -32.86
CA ALA A 206 45.88 45.98 -33.31
C ALA A 206 45.95 47.17 -32.32
N ASN A 207 45.11 47.19 -31.29
CA ASN A 207 45.06 48.28 -30.31
C ASN A 207 45.88 47.97 -29.05
N GLU A 208 47.10 48.51 -29.00
CA GLU A 208 48.05 48.30 -27.91
C GLU A 208 47.52 48.77 -26.53
N ALA A 209 46.64 49.78 -26.50
CA ALA A 209 46.04 50.27 -25.26
C ALA A 209 45.03 49.26 -24.68
N LEU A 210 44.27 48.56 -25.53
CA LEU A 210 43.34 47.51 -25.09
C LEU A 210 44.06 46.29 -24.54
N LYS A 211 45.26 46.00 -25.05
CA LYS A 211 46.12 44.92 -24.52
C LYS A 211 46.59 45.22 -23.10
N ILE A 212 46.99 46.46 -22.82
CA ILE A 212 47.34 46.93 -21.47
C ILE A 212 46.10 46.96 -20.57
N GLU A 213 44.95 47.38 -21.10
CA GLU A 213 43.67 47.37 -20.38
C GLU A 213 43.28 45.95 -19.95
N PHE A 214 43.40 44.98 -20.87
CA PHE A 214 43.14 43.56 -20.58
C PHE A 214 44.08 42.99 -19.51
N GLN A 215 45.36 43.35 -19.52
CA GLN A 215 46.31 42.91 -18.49
C GLN A 215 45.94 43.40 -17.07
N ASN A 216 45.16 44.47 -16.97
CA ASN A 216 44.76 45.10 -15.71
C ASN A 216 43.29 44.81 -15.32
N GLN A 217 42.59 43.94 -16.06
CA GLN A 217 41.18 43.58 -15.83
C GLN A 217 40.98 42.06 -15.94
N ASN A 218 39.90 41.52 -15.37
CA ASN A 218 39.51 40.13 -15.65
C ASN A 218 38.78 40.04 -17.00
N ALA A 219 38.76 38.85 -17.60
CA ALA A 219 38.19 38.65 -18.94
C ALA A 219 36.70 39.04 -19.02
N ASP A 220 35.92 38.80 -17.96
CA ASP A 220 34.52 39.18 -17.88
C ASP A 220 34.33 40.70 -17.96
N CYS A 221 35.06 41.48 -17.16
CA CYS A 221 34.97 42.94 -17.18
C CYS A 221 35.45 43.52 -18.51
N PHE A 222 36.49 42.93 -19.11
CA PHE A 222 36.97 43.35 -20.42
C PHE A 222 35.94 43.11 -21.52
N TRP A 223 35.30 41.94 -21.59
CA TRP A 223 34.27 41.68 -22.59
C TRP A 223 32.99 42.48 -22.35
N ILE A 224 32.64 42.77 -21.09
CA ILE A 224 31.51 43.66 -20.76
C ILE A 224 31.80 45.10 -21.20
N SER A 225 33.00 45.62 -20.94
CA SER A 225 33.37 46.99 -21.29
C SER A 225 33.49 47.23 -22.80
N ARG A 226 33.59 46.16 -23.60
CA ARG A 226 33.64 46.19 -25.06
C ARG A 226 32.32 45.91 -25.77
N LEU A 227 31.20 45.77 -25.03
CA LEU A 227 29.87 45.63 -25.64
C LEU A 227 29.47 46.79 -26.55
N ALA A 228 30.02 47.99 -26.35
CA ALA A 228 29.76 49.15 -27.19
C ALA A 228 30.64 49.19 -28.45
N ASP A 229 31.92 48.83 -28.31
CA ASP A 229 32.94 49.02 -29.36
C ASP A 229 33.18 47.76 -30.21
N SER A 230 32.94 46.57 -29.66
CA SER A 230 33.06 45.28 -30.34
C SER A 230 31.90 44.36 -29.92
N PRO A 231 30.66 44.72 -30.29
CA PRO A 231 29.43 44.13 -29.77
C PRO A 231 29.26 42.66 -30.18
N THR A 232 29.70 42.28 -31.38
CA THR A 232 29.49 40.93 -31.92
C THR A 232 30.39 39.94 -31.21
N LEU A 233 31.67 40.30 -31.07
CA LEU A 233 32.69 39.55 -30.38
C LEU A 233 32.38 39.43 -28.88
N SER A 234 32.02 40.55 -28.25
CA SER A 234 31.71 40.62 -26.82
C SER A 234 30.44 39.85 -26.46
N LYS A 235 29.36 39.93 -27.26
CA LYS A 235 28.15 39.13 -27.02
C LYS A 235 28.42 37.63 -27.13
N ARG A 236 29.31 37.22 -28.04
CA ARG A 236 29.67 35.80 -28.22
C ARG A 236 30.51 35.29 -27.05
N ALA A 237 31.50 36.07 -26.60
CA ALA A 237 32.27 35.80 -25.39
C ALA A 237 31.35 35.67 -24.17
N LEU A 238 30.49 36.67 -23.93
CA LEU A 238 29.59 36.70 -22.78
C LEU A 238 28.50 35.63 -22.82
N LYS A 239 27.99 35.27 -24.00
CA LYS A 239 27.02 34.16 -24.17
C LYS A 239 27.61 32.81 -23.77
N TRP A 240 28.91 32.61 -24.02
CA TRP A 240 29.60 31.39 -23.61
C TRP A 240 29.98 31.43 -22.13
N MET A 241 30.37 32.61 -21.62
CA MET A 241 30.76 32.81 -20.21
C MET A 241 29.57 32.80 -19.24
N SER A 242 28.32 32.97 -19.70
CA SER A 242 27.17 33.08 -18.81
C SER A 242 26.45 31.74 -18.53
N GLU A 243 26.77 31.12 -17.40
CA GLU A 243 25.76 30.71 -16.41
C GLU A 243 26.31 30.89 -14.98
N LYS A 244 26.61 32.15 -14.60
CA LYS A 244 26.18 32.69 -13.30
C LYS A 244 26.38 34.19 -13.13
N ASP A 245 25.41 34.74 -12.40
CA ASP A 245 25.51 35.88 -11.49
C ASP A 245 26.10 37.16 -12.10
N LEU A 246 25.21 37.87 -12.80
CA LEU A 246 25.18 39.34 -12.87
C LEU A 246 25.19 39.91 -11.44
N SER A 247 26.37 40.04 -10.85
CA SER A 247 26.59 40.84 -9.65
C SER A 247 27.89 41.63 -9.77
N SER A 248 27.80 42.77 -10.46
CA SER A 248 28.31 44.05 -9.98
C SER A 248 28.35 45.04 -11.13
N SER A 249 27.30 45.87 -11.23
CA SER A 249 27.49 47.21 -11.74
C SER A 249 26.83 48.18 -10.78
N MET A 250 27.57 49.25 -10.51
CA MET A 250 27.25 50.29 -9.55
C MET A 250 25.93 50.97 -9.90
N SER A 251 24.94 50.83 -9.03
CA SER A 251 23.96 51.90 -8.78
C SER A 251 23.45 51.76 -7.35
N GLY A 252 23.25 52.88 -6.65
CA GLY A 252 22.79 52.90 -5.25
C GLY A 252 21.33 52.52 -5.07
N VAL A 253 20.86 51.43 -5.71
CA VAL A 253 19.47 50.96 -5.70
C VAL A 253 19.45 49.43 -5.52
N ALA A 254 18.64 48.93 -4.60
CA ALA A 254 18.51 47.51 -4.25
C ALA A 254 18.07 46.65 -5.44
N CYS A 255 18.57 45.41 -5.52
CA CYS A 255 18.07 44.41 -6.45
C CYS A 255 16.68 43.95 -6.03
N VAL A 256 15.68 44.14 -6.88
CA VAL A 256 14.30 43.72 -6.61
C VAL A 256 14.18 42.22 -6.83
N LEU A 257 13.87 41.46 -5.78
CA LEU A 257 13.65 40.02 -5.89
C LEU A 257 12.18 39.73 -6.15
N SER A 258 11.84 39.55 -7.42
CA SER A 258 10.49 39.26 -7.91
C SER A 258 10.06 37.86 -7.50
N GLY A 259 9.29 37.75 -6.42
CA GLY A 259 8.74 36.45 -6.00
C GLY A 259 7.76 35.86 -7.01
N LYS A 260 7.17 36.67 -7.90
CA LYS A 260 6.37 36.20 -9.03
C LYS A 260 7.21 35.39 -10.04
N GLU A 261 8.42 35.83 -10.36
CA GLU A 261 9.33 35.13 -11.26
C GLU A 261 9.83 33.83 -10.62
N VAL A 262 10.31 33.91 -9.37
CA VAL A 262 10.76 32.72 -8.63
C VAL A 262 9.62 31.70 -8.46
N ALA A 263 8.38 32.16 -8.19
CA ALA A 263 7.21 31.30 -8.12
C ALA A 263 6.89 30.64 -9.48
N GLN A 264 7.12 31.34 -10.59
CA GLN A 264 6.95 30.77 -11.92
C GLN A 264 7.97 29.66 -12.19
N ASP A 265 9.25 29.88 -11.86
CA ASP A 265 10.30 28.86 -11.97
C ASP A 265 9.94 27.59 -11.18
N VAL A 266 9.54 27.76 -9.92
CA VAL A 266 9.11 26.65 -9.07
C VAL A 266 7.94 25.91 -9.70
N ARG A 267 6.92 26.62 -10.20
CA ARG A 267 5.75 26.00 -10.83
C ARG A 267 6.10 25.28 -12.14
N ASN A 268 7.03 25.79 -12.93
CA ASN A 268 7.52 25.11 -14.13
C ASN A 268 8.18 23.77 -13.78
N GLN A 269 8.99 23.74 -12.72
CA GLN A 269 9.57 22.50 -12.22
C GLN A 269 8.50 21.53 -11.70
N LEU A 270 7.55 22.02 -10.89
CA LEU A 270 6.47 21.19 -10.36
C LEU A 270 5.59 20.61 -11.46
N LYS A 271 5.35 21.34 -12.55
CA LYS A 271 4.62 20.83 -13.70
C LYS A 271 5.32 19.60 -14.29
N GLN A 272 6.64 19.66 -14.47
CA GLN A 272 7.42 18.52 -14.93
C GLN A 272 7.33 17.34 -13.94
N ASP A 273 7.38 17.61 -12.64
CA ASP A 273 7.26 16.57 -11.60
C ASP A 273 5.88 15.89 -11.64
N VAL A 274 4.81 16.65 -11.86
CA VAL A 274 3.44 16.12 -12.01
C VAL A 274 3.29 15.33 -13.30
N ASP A 275 3.86 15.79 -14.40
CA ASP A 275 3.82 15.08 -15.68
C ASP A 275 4.59 13.74 -15.59
N ASN A 276 5.75 13.73 -14.92
CA ASN A 276 6.48 12.50 -14.62
C ASN A 276 5.65 11.53 -13.77
N LEU A 277 4.95 12.04 -12.74
CA LEU A 277 4.11 11.23 -11.87
C LEU A 277 2.92 10.61 -12.63
N LYS A 278 2.30 11.37 -13.56
CA LYS A 278 1.22 10.87 -14.43
C LYS A 278 1.71 9.79 -15.40
N ASN A 279 2.94 9.93 -15.90
CA ASN A 279 3.55 8.93 -16.78
C ASN A 279 3.87 7.64 -16.02
N GLU A 280 4.32 7.74 -14.77
CA GLU A 280 4.60 6.58 -13.91
C GLU A 280 3.31 5.91 -13.41
N PHE A 281 2.27 6.70 -13.09
CA PHE A 281 0.98 6.24 -12.58
C PHE A 281 -0.18 6.76 -13.44
N PRO A 282 -0.54 6.08 -14.55
CA PRO A 282 -1.63 6.49 -15.41
C PRO A 282 -2.96 6.62 -14.65
N GLY A 283 -3.58 7.79 -14.70
CA GLY A 283 -4.83 8.10 -13.97
C GLY A 283 -4.64 8.72 -12.58
N PHE A 284 -3.41 8.80 -12.08
CA PHE A 284 -3.09 9.49 -10.84
C PHE A 284 -2.82 10.98 -11.08
N ALA A 285 -3.38 11.85 -10.26
CA ALA A 285 -3.06 13.27 -10.25
C ALA A 285 -3.03 13.79 -8.81
N PRO A 286 -2.09 14.68 -8.46
CA PRO A 286 -2.14 15.33 -7.15
C PRO A 286 -3.47 16.09 -7.01
N GLY A 287 -4.02 16.09 -5.80
CA GLY A 287 -5.29 16.76 -5.51
C GLY A 287 -5.19 17.62 -4.28
N LEU A 288 -5.81 18.80 -4.33
CA LEU A 288 -5.76 19.82 -3.30
C LEU A 288 -7.19 20.24 -2.91
N ALA A 289 -7.56 20.07 -1.64
CA ALA A 289 -8.80 20.59 -1.09
C ALA A 289 -8.57 21.96 -0.45
N ILE A 290 -9.34 22.96 -0.86
CA ILE A 290 -9.32 24.32 -0.33
C ILE A 290 -10.64 24.58 0.38
N VAL A 291 -10.63 24.57 1.71
CA VAL A 291 -11.81 24.75 2.56
C VAL A 291 -11.96 26.22 2.94
N GLN A 292 -13.11 26.82 2.63
CA GLN A 292 -13.46 28.19 2.96
C GLN A 292 -14.78 28.24 3.75
N VAL A 293 -14.81 29.02 4.82
CA VAL A 293 -16.06 29.39 5.52
C VAL A 293 -16.33 30.87 5.27
N GLY A 294 -17.56 31.20 4.88
CA GLY A 294 -17.97 32.58 4.59
C GLY A 294 -17.42 33.10 3.26
N GLY A 295 -17.18 34.41 3.17
CA GLY A 295 -17.06 35.07 1.86
C GLY A 295 -16.20 36.32 1.78
N ARG A 296 -15.22 36.51 2.68
CA ARG A 296 -14.35 37.69 2.67
C ARG A 296 -13.63 37.90 1.33
N GLU A 297 -13.54 39.16 0.90
CA GLU A 297 -13.05 39.54 -0.43
C GLU A 297 -11.53 39.30 -0.61
N ASP A 298 -10.75 39.52 0.43
CA ASP A 298 -9.30 39.24 0.49
C ASP A 298 -9.00 37.74 0.32
N SER A 299 -9.77 36.88 0.97
CA SER A 299 -9.71 35.42 0.87
C SER A 299 -10.02 34.92 -0.55
N ASN A 300 -11.02 35.49 -1.21
CA ASN A 300 -11.42 35.08 -2.56
C ASN A 300 -10.33 35.31 -3.62
N VAL A 301 -9.54 36.39 -3.49
CA VAL A 301 -8.41 36.66 -4.41
C VAL A 301 -7.35 35.58 -4.28
N TYR A 302 -6.97 35.23 -3.05
CA TYR A 302 -5.96 34.20 -2.78
C TYR A 302 -6.41 32.81 -3.24
N ILE A 303 -7.68 32.46 -3.03
CA ILE A 303 -8.23 31.17 -3.47
C ILE A 303 -8.18 31.06 -5.00
N ARG A 304 -8.56 32.11 -5.74
CA ARG A 304 -8.44 32.13 -7.21
C ARG A 304 -7.01 31.92 -7.68
N MET A 305 -6.03 32.51 -7.00
CA MET A 305 -4.61 32.29 -7.31
C MET A 305 -4.18 30.84 -7.05
N LYS A 306 -4.63 30.23 -5.95
CA LYS A 306 -4.33 28.82 -5.62
C LYS A 306 -4.92 27.86 -6.66
N VAL A 307 -6.20 28.04 -7.02
CA VAL A 307 -6.88 27.21 -8.03
C VAL A 307 -6.19 27.33 -9.38
N LYS A 308 -5.94 28.56 -9.84
CA LYS A 308 -5.24 28.80 -11.11
C LYS A 308 -3.84 28.18 -11.13
N ALA A 309 -3.06 28.35 -10.05
CA ALA A 309 -1.73 27.77 -9.96
C ALA A 309 -1.76 26.24 -9.96
N ALA A 310 -2.74 25.61 -9.32
CA ALA A 310 -2.94 24.18 -9.32
C ALA A 310 -3.26 23.65 -10.73
N GLU A 311 -4.20 24.30 -11.43
CA GLU A 311 -4.58 23.95 -12.81
C GLU A 311 -3.39 24.06 -13.78
N GLU A 312 -2.60 25.14 -13.69
CA GLU A 312 -1.44 25.39 -14.56
C GLU A 312 -0.37 24.27 -14.51
N ILE A 313 -0.19 23.64 -13.35
CA ILE A 313 0.79 22.57 -13.14
C ILE A 313 0.15 21.16 -13.15
N GLY A 314 -1.17 21.07 -13.34
CA GLY A 314 -1.89 19.81 -13.45
C GLY A 314 -2.32 19.13 -12.13
N ILE A 315 -2.43 19.89 -11.04
CA ILE A 315 -3.07 19.47 -9.76
C ILE A 315 -4.59 19.66 -9.87
N ARG A 316 -5.36 18.68 -9.37
CA ARG A 316 -6.81 18.78 -9.24
C ARG A 316 -7.19 19.56 -7.97
N ALA A 317 -7.46 20.86 -8.11
CA ALA A 317 -7.94 21.66 -6.99
C ALA A 317 -9.47 21.57 -6.83
N GLN A 318 -9.93 21.38 -5.59
CA GLN A 318 -11.33 21.44 -5.21
C GLN A 318 -11.53 22.57 -4.22
N HIS A 319 -12.28 23.61 -4.63
CA HIS A 319 -12.70 24.69 -3.75
C HIS A 319 -14.03 24.32 -3.08
N ILE A 320 -14.02 24.20 -1.76
CA ILE A 320 -15.16 23.80 -0.94
C ILE A 320 -15.55 25.00 -0.08
N LYS A 321 -16.67 25.62 -0.43
CA LYS A 321 -17.15 26.83 0.23
C LYS A 321 -18.38 26.51 1.09
N PHE A 322 -18.26 26.77 2.38
CA PHE A 322 -19.34 26.62 3.35
C PHE A 322 -19.97 27.97 3.70
N PRO A 323 -21.29 27.99 4.00
CA PRO A 323 -21.96 29.20 4.47
C PRO A 323 -21.42 29.63 5.85
N ARG A 324 -21.63 30.91 6.20
CA ARG A 324 -21.28 31.46 7.51
C ARG A 324 -21.98 30.74 8.68
N THR A 325 -23.10 30.07 8.39
CA THR A 325 -23.93 29.34 9.36
C THR A 325 -23.43 27.93 9.68
N ILE A 326 -22.31 27.47 9.08
CA ILE A 326 -21.76 26.15 9.40
C ILE A 326 -21.30 26.09 10.85
N THR A 327 -21.60 24.98 11.53
CA THR A 327 -21.14 24.74 12.90
C THR A 327 -19.74 24.13 12.92
N GLN A 328 -19.01 24.28 14.03
CA GLN A 328 -17.71 23.63 14.24
C GLN A 328 -17.75 22.12 14.00
N SER A 329 -18.77 21.43 14.52
CA SER A 329 -18.94 19.97 14.36
C SER A 329 -19.09 19.57 12.89
N GLN A 330 -19.91 20.30 12.12
CA GLN A 330 -20.08 20.05 10.69
C GLN A 330 -18.79 20.29 9.91
N LEU A 331 -18.05 21.37 10.21
CA LEU A 331 -16.79 21.67 9.55
C LEU A 331 -15.74 20.59 9.82
N VAL A 332 -15.62 20.13 11.07
CA VAL A 332 -14.74 19.02 11.47
C VAL A 332 -15.10 17.73 10.72
N GLN A 333 -16.40 17.40 10.58
CA GLN A 333 -16.84 16.22 9.84
C GLN A 333 -16.46 16.29 8.34
N GLU A 334 -16.59 17.46 7.72
CA GLU A 334 -16.20 17.63 6.31
C GLU A 334 -14.67 17.57 6.13
N VAL A 335 -13.88 18.13 7.05
CA VAL A 335 -12.42 17.96 7.06
C VAL A 335 -12.04 16.48 7.17
N LYS A 336 -12.67 15.72 8.08
CA LYS A 336 -12.47 14.27 8.20
C LYS A 336 -12.82 13.52 6.90
N LYS A 337 -13.92 13.89 6.25
CA LYS A 337 -14.31 13.32 4.96
C LYS A 337 -13.27 13.58 3.87
N LEU A 338 -12.65 14.76 3.85
CA LEU A 338 -11.57 15.10 2.91
C LEU A 338 -10.25 14.39 3.23
N ASN A 339 -9.96 14.16 4.52
CA ASN A 339 -8.85 13.28 4.93
C ASN A 339 -9.04 11.86 4.37
N ASN A 340 -10.30 11.43 4.20
CA ASN A 340 -10.64 10.08 3.76
C ASN A 340 -10.72 9.94 2.23
N ASP A 341 -10.62 11.03 1.47
CA ASP A 341 -10.62 10.97 0.00
C ASP A 341 -9.21 10.62 -0.52
N PRO A 342 -9.03 9.48 -1.21
CA PRO A 342 -7.73 9.08 -1.75
C PRO A 342 -7.24 9.96 -2.90
N ASN A 343 -8.11 10.80 -3.48
CA ASN A 343 -7.72 11.75 -4.53
C ASN A 343 -7.22 13.08 -3.96
N ILE A 344 -7.44 13.34 -2.67
CA ILE A 344 -6.97 14.53 -1.98
C ILE A 344 -5.65 14.21 -1.29
N HIS A 345 -4.59 14.92 -1.67
CA HIS A 345 -3.23 14.74 -1.16
C HIS A 345 -2.80 15.93 -0.30
N GLY A 346 -3.32 17.12 -0.59
CA GLY A 346 -3.16 18.30 0.23
C GLY A 346 -4.50 18.89 0.66
N MET A 347 -4.54 19.44 1.86
CA MET A 347 -5.67 20.20 2.37
C MET A 347 -5.21 21.52 2.97
N ILE A 348 -5.99 22.56 2.74
CA ILE A 348 -5.84 23.86 3.39
C ILE A 348 -7.20 24.35 3.88
N VAL A 349 -7.24 24.75 5.16
CA VAL A 349 -8.38 25.48 5.73
C VAL A 349 -8.03 26.96 5.72
N GLN A 350 -8.80 27.74 4.98
CA GLN A 350 -8.54 29.16 4.80
C GLN A 350 -8.93 29.93 6.07
N VAL A 351 -7.92 30.33 6.83
CA VAL A 351 -8.06 31.18 8.01
C VAL A 351 -7.87 32.68 7.67
N PRO A 352 -8.49 33.60 8.44
CA PRO A 352 -9.47 33.36 9.51
C PRO A 352 -10.81 32.85 8.97
N LEU A 353 -11.51 32.05 9.79
CA LEU A 353 -12.85 31.54 9.46
C LEU A 353 -13.89 32.65 9.58
N ASP A 354 -14.65 32.89 8.52
CA ASP A 354 -15.71 33.91 8.47
C ASP A 354 -17.07 33.27 8.75
N ALA A 355 -17.31 32.89 10.02
CA ALA A 355 -18.53 32.25 10.49
C ALA A 355 -19.39 33.20 11.36
N ASP A 356 -20.69 32.92 11.45
CA ASP A 356 -21.62 33.67 12.31
C ASP A 356 -21.48 33.30 13.79
N THR A 357 -20.97 32.10 14.06
CA THR A 357 -20.66 31.60 15.40
C THR A 357 -19.16 31.39 15.55
N GLU A 358 -18.63 31.54 16.76
CA GLU A 358 -17.21 31.28 17.03
C GLU A 358 -16.87 29.81 16.76
N ILE A 359 -15.83 29.58 15.95
CA ILE A 359 -15.30 28.26 15.62
C ILE A 359 -13.83 28.26 16.00
N ASP A 360 -13.41 27.26 16.77
CA ASP A 360 -12.01 27.02 17.09
C ASP A 360 -11.25 26.61 15.82
N SER A 361 -10.47 27.54 15.26
CA SER A 361 -9.67 27.28 14.07
C SER A 361 -8.54 26.30 14.31
N ASP A 362 -7.99 26.24 15.54
CA ASP A 362 -6.89 25.33 15.85
C ASP A 362 -7.40 23.89 15.87
N LEU A 363 -8.57 23.64 16.48
CA LEU A 363 -9.22 22.33 16.43
C LEU A 363 -9.51 21.88 15.00
N VAL A 364 -10.01 22.78 14.15
CA VAL A 364 -10.31 22.47 12.73
C VAL A 364 -9.02 22.17 11.96
N LEU A 365 -7.96 22.96 12.16
CA LEU A 365 -6.66 22.71 11.54
C LEU A 365 -6.07 21.38 12.00
N ASP A 366 -6.06 21.10 13.31
CA ASP A 366 -5.55 19.85 13.89
C ASP A 366 -6.39 18.61 13.55
N THR A 367 -7.55 18.80 12.92
CA THR A 367 -8.30 17.69 12.30
C THR A 367 -7.67 17.25 10.98
N ILE A 368 -6.89 18.10 10.28
CA ILE A 368 -6.20 17.73 9.04
C ILE A 368 -5.15 16.67 9.35
N SER A 369 -5.13 15.57 8.58
CA SER A 369 -4.12 14.54 8.78
C SER A 369 -2.71 15.10 8.51
N PRO A 370 -1.69 14.76 9.32
CA PRO A 370 -0.33 15.31 9.14
C PRO A 370 0.27 15.10 7.74
N ASN A 371 -0.11 14.02 7.04
CA ASN A 371 0.33 13.75 5.66
C ASN A 371 -0.40 14.58 4.59
N LYS A 372 -1.47 15.31 4.96
CA LYS A 372 -2.25 16.20 4.10
C LYS A 372 -2.16 17.67 4.51
N ASP A 373 -1.47 18.00 5.62
CA ASP A 373 -1.23 19.37 6.09
C ASP A 373 -0.18 20.10 5.23
N VAL A 374 -0.54 20.35 3.97
CA VAL A 374 0.35 20.98 2.99
C VAL A 374 0.58 22.46 3.25
N ASP A 375 -0.17 23.08 4.17
CA ASP A 375 0.08 24.45 4.62
C ASP A 375 1.05 24.50 5.82
N GLY A 376 1.25 23.37 6.51
CA GLY A 376 2.17 23.21 7.63
C GLY A 376 1.72 23.93 8.90
N LEU A 377 0.41 24.09 9.10
CA LEU A 377 -0.15 24.93 10.18
C LEU A 377 -0.71 24.14 11.36
N THR A 378 -0.75 22.81 11.31
CA THR A 378 -1.16 21.99 12.46
C THR A 378 -0.16 22.12 13.61
N THR A 379 -0.64 21.87 14.83
CA THR A 379 0.19 21.79 16.04
C THR A 379 1.28 20.73 15.88
N ALA A 380 0.98 19.61 15.21
CA ALA A 380 1.95 18.57 14.89
C ALA A 380 3.07 19.09 13.97
N SER A 381 2.73 19.77 12.87
CA SER A 381 3.71 20.35 11.94
C SER A 381 4.56 21.43 12.61
N ALA A 382 3.94 22.32 13.39
CA ALA A 382 4.64 23.34 14.16
C ALA A 382 5.60 22.73 15.20
N GLY A 383 5.17 21.67 15.90
CA GLY A 383 6.00 20.93 16.84
C GLY A 383 7.19 20.24 16.18
N ARG A 384 7.02 19.65 14.99
CA ARG A 384 8.14 19.06 14.23
C ARG A 384 9.18 20.11 13.86
N LEU A 385 8.73 21.26 13.35
CA LEU A 385 9.61 22.36 12.99
C LEU A 385 10.39 22.89 14.20
N SER A 386 9.74 23.07 15.36
CA SER A 386 10.42 23.57 16.55
C SER A 386 11.50 22.62 17.09
N HIS A 387 11.34 21.31 16.89
CA HIS A 387 12.32 20.29 17.23
C HIS A 387 13.37 20.02 16.13
N GLY A 388 13.33 20.76 15.02
CA GLY A 388 14.30 20.60 13.92
C GLY A 388 14.05 19.38 13.03
N MET A 389 12.88 18.77 13.13
CA MET A 389 12.46 17.66 12.27
C MET A 389 12.00 18.19 10.90
N LEU A 390 12.95 18.70 10.11
CA LEU A 390 12.70 19.29 8.78
C LEU A 390 12.39 18.24 7.69
N GLN A 391 12.51 16.96 8.01
CA GLN A 391 12.26 15.82 7.12
C GLN A 391 11.01 15.05 7.56
N GLY A 392 10.29 14.44 6.62
CA GLY A 392 9.10 13.60 6.91
C GLY A 392 7.85 14.36 7.37
N GLY A 393 7.73 15.65 7.01
CA GLY A 393 6.58 16.52 7.24
C GLY A 393 6.66 17.76 6.34
N PHE A 394 5.61 18.59 6.32
CA PHE A 394 5.56 19.77 5.46
C PHE A 394 6.02 21.04 6.17
N LEU A 395 6.88 21.81 5.49
CA LEU A 395 7.28 23.12 5.98
C LEU A 395 6.16 24.14 5.71
N PRO A 396 5.92 25.09 6.62
CA PRO A 396 4.91 26.12 6.41
C PRO A 396 5.16 26.94 5.14
N CYS A 397 4.13 27.13 4.32
CA CYS A 397 4.28 27.63 2.94
C CYS A 397 4.96 29.00 2.87
N THR A 398 4.50 29.97 3.66
CA THR A 398 4.99 31.35 3.61
C THR A 398 6.45 31.46 4.10
N PRO A 399 6.83 30.91 5.27
CA PRO A 399 8.23 30.84 5.72
C PRO A 399 9.14 30.10 4.73
N ASN A 400 8.68 28.98 4.16
CA ASN A 400 9.46 28.25 3.16
C ASN A 400 9.66 29.08 1.87
N GLY A 401 8.64 29.85 1.47
CA GLY A 401 8.74 30.81 0.38
C GLY A 401 9.76 31.91 0.66
N CYS A 402 9.81 32.42 1.89
CA CYS A 402 10.82 33.38 2.33
C CYS A 402 12.23 32.77 2.29
N MET A 403 12.38 31.55 2.79
CA MET A 403 13.66 30.82 2.73
C MET A 403 14.15 30.64 1.30
N GLU A 404 13.26 30.30 0.36
CA GLU A 404 13.62 30.18 -1.06
C GLU A 404 14.06 31.52 -1.66
N LEU A 405 13.35 32.61 -1.33
CA LEU A 405 13.75 33.97 -1.73
C LEU A 405 15.12 34.37 -1.16
N ILE A 406 15.38 34.08 0.12
CA ILE A 406 16.68 34.33 0.74
C ILE A 406 17.78 33.52 0.02
N ARG A 407 17.54 32.26 -0.34
CA ARG A 407 18.52 31.46 -1.10
C ARG A 407 18.79 32.05 -2.48
N ARG A 408 17.74 32.49 -3.19
CA ARG A 408 17.84 33.13 -4.52
C ARG A 408 18.50 34.50 -4.48
N SER A 409 18.47 35.18 -3.34
CA SER A 409 19.16 36.47 -3.13
C SER A 409 20.70 36.34 -3.08
N GLY A 410 21.23 35.12 -2.96
CA GLY A 410 22.66 34.87 -2.79
C GLY A 410 23.18 35.06 -1.34
N ALA A 411 22.31 35.42 -0.39
CA ALA A 411 22.69 35.59 1.01
C ALA A 411 23.19 34.29 1.66
N LYS A 412 24.29 34.39 2.41
CA LYS A 412 24.79 33.30 3.26
C LYS A 412 23.98 33.28 4.57
N ILE A 413 23.12 32.28 4.74
CA ILE A 413 22.27 32.14 5.94
C ILE A 413 23.08 31.67 7.15
N GLN A 414 24.00 30.73 6.95
CA GLN A 414 24.83 30.17 8.02
C GLN A 414 25.72 31.26 8.64
N GLY A 415 25.55 31.50 9.94
CA GLY A 415 26.27 32.50 10.71
C GLY A 415 25.76 33.94 10.54
N ALA A 416 24.71 34.17 9.74
CA ALA A 416 24.11 35.49 9.59
C ALA A 416 23.31 35.88 10.85
N ASN A 417 23.29 37.19 11.14
CA ASN A 417 22.36 37.74 12.11
C ASN A 417 21.03 38.01 11.42
N ALA A 418 20.02 37.19 11.71
CA ALA A 418 18.69 37.33 11.15
C ALA A 418 17.72 37.96 12.16
N VAL A 419 16.94 38.94 11.72
CA VAL A 419 15.88 39.56 12.54
C VAL A 419 14.53 39.25 11.91
N VAL A 420 13.61 38.70 12.71
CA VAL A 420 12.23 38.42 12.30
C VAL A 420 11.29 39.36 13.06
N LEU A 421 10.64 40.28 12.33
CA LEU A 421 9.65 41.20 12.89
C LEU A 421 8.24 40.60 12.74
N GLY A 422 7.72 40.01 13.80
CA GLY A 422 6.42 39.36 13.83
C GLY A 422 6.45 38.08 14.66
N ARG A 423 5.32 37.73 15.28
CA ARG A 423 5.14 36.52 16.12
C ARG A 423 3.91 35.69 15.74
N SER A 424 3.45 35.84 14.50
CA SER A 424 2.27 35.14 14.00
C SER A 424 2.56 33.64 13.84
N LYS A 425 1.50 32.83 13.86
CA LYS A 425 1.56 31.39 13.56
C LYS A 425 1.89 31.09 12.09
N ILE A 426 1.70 32.08 11.19
CA ILE A 426 1.88 31.92 9.74
C ILE A 426 3.31 32.23 9.31
N VAL A 427 3.91 33.32 9.83
CA VAL A 427 5.23 33.78 9.40
C VAL A 427 6.20 33.90 10.56
N GLY A 428 5.86 34.67 11.60
CA GLY A 428 6.80 35.08 12.64
C GLY A 428 7.56 33.94 13.29
N THR A 429 6.87 33.13 14.10
CA THR A 429 7.52 32.03 14.85
C THR A 429 8.12 30.98 13.91
N PRO A 430 7.41 30.47 12.88
CA PRO A 430 7.98 29.43 12.02
C PRO A 430 9.18 29.91 11.19
N MET A 431 9.22 31.18 10.77
CA MET A 431 10.37 31.73 10.05
C MET A 431 11.61 31.79 10.95
N ALA A 432 11.43 32.19 12.22
CA ALA A 432 12.52 32.21 13.18
C ALA A 432 13.10 30.80 13.40
N GLU A 433 12.23 29.79 13.54
CA GLU A 433 12.63 28.40 13.67
C GLU A 433 13.39 27.90 12.43
N LEU A 434 12.90 28.18 11.21
CA LEU A 434 13.59 27.78 9.98
C LEU A 434 14.98 28.41 9.87
N LEU A 435 15.13 29.71 10.12
CA LEU A 435 16.43 30.38 10.08
C LEU A 435 17.39 29.80 11.11
N LYS A 436 16.91 29.50 12.31
CA LYS A 436 17.69 28.85 13.38
C LYS A 436 18.19 27.48 12.95
N TRP A 437 17.31 26.63 12.39
CA TRP A 437 17.69 25.31 11.88
C TRP A 437 18.55 25.35 10.61
N HIS A 438 18.61 26.51 9.93
CA HIS A 438 19.56 26.82 8.88
C HIS A 438 20.82 27.56 9.38
N HIS A 439 21.11 27.48 10.68
CA HIS A 439 22.32 27.96 11.34
C HIS A 439 22.50 29.49 11.34
N ALA A 440 21.43 30.27 11.29
CA ALA A 440 21.47 31.70 11.57
C ALA A 440 21.36 31.99 13.07
N THR A 441 21.92 33.11 13.52
CA THR A 441 21.61 33.70 14.83
C THR A 441 20.34 34.52 14.67
N VAL A 442 19.24 34.13 15.34
CA VAL A 442 17.92 34.71 15.10
C VAL A 442 17.44 35.55 16.28
N THR A 443 17.03 36.80 16.01
CA THR A 443 16.33 37.67 16.96
C THR A 443 14.89 37.89 16.52
N THR A 444 13.93 37.44 17.31
CA THR A 444 12.50 37.62 17.03
C THR A 444 11.97 38.84 17.78
N CYS A 445 11.34 39.77 17.06
CA CYS A 445 10.77 40.98 17.64
C CYS A 445 9.26 41.07 17.37
N HIS A 446 8.56 41.87 18.17
CA HIS A 446 7.14 42.17 18.01
C HIS A 446 6.90 43.68 18.14
N SER A 447 5.67 44.13 17.91
CA SER A 447 5.29 45.56 17.90
C SER A 447 5.43 46.29 19.24
N ARG A 448 5.89 45.59 20.28
CA ARG A 448 6.16 46.13 21.63
C ARG A 448 7.61 45.92 22.06
N THR A 449 8.48 45.42 21.18
CA THR A 449 9.92 45.34 21.45
C THR A 449 10.48 46.75 21.56
N THR A 450 11.21 47.04 22.63
CA THR A 450 11.85 48.34 22.84
C THR A 450 12.98 48.54 21.83
N ASP A 451 13.10 49.74 21.27
CA ASP A 451 14.15 50.11 20.32
C ASP A 451 14.29 49.17 19.10
N LEU A 452 13.15 48.86 18.47
CA LEU A 452 13.10 48.14 17.19
C LEU A 452 14.11 48.67 16.13
N PRO A 453 14.32 50.00 15.95
CA PRO A 453 15.27 50.50 14.96
C PRO A 453 16.69 49.98 15.16
N SER A 454 17.19 49.94 16.41
CA SER A 454 18.54 49.46 16.73
C SER A 454 18.68 47.97 16.45
N VAL A 455 17.68 47.17 16.85
CA VAL A 455 17.68 45.72 16.62
C VAL A 455 17.65 45.41 15.12
N VAL A 456 16.79 46.08 14.34
CA VAL A 456 16.70 45.89 12.89
C VAL A 456 18.01 46.27 12.18
N ARG A 457 18.75 47.25 12.71
CA ARG A 457 20.04 47.69 12.14
C ARG A 457 21.16 46.66 12.31
N SER A 458 20.97 45.64 13.15
CA SER A 458 21.93 44.53 13.27
C SER A 458 21.75 43.43 12.21
N ALA A 459 20.60 43.42 11.51
CA ALA A 459 20.19 42.33 10.65
C ALA A 459 20.98 42.27 9.32
N ASP A 460 21.60 41.13 9.05
CA ASP A 460 22.06 40.76 7.70
C ASP A 460 20.90 40.29 6.83
N ILE A 461 19.92 39.61 7.47
CA ILE A 461 18.68 39.14 6.88
C ILE A 461 17.52 39.66 7.73
N LEU A 462 16.63 40.45 7.14
CA LEU A 462 15.45 41.01 7.79
C LEU A 462 14.18 40.42 7.16
N VAL A 463 13.36 39.75 7.97
CA VAL A 463 12.03 39.28 7.54
C VAL A 463 10.95 40.03 8.30
N VAL A 464 10.02 40.67 7.59
CA VAL A 464 9.02 41.57 8.18
C VAL A 464 7.61 41.05 7.91
N GLY A 465 6.83 40.84 8.97
CA GLY A 465 5.43 40.40 8.93
C GLY A 465 4.73 40.77 10.24
N ILE A 466 4.69 42.07 10.53
CA ILE A 466 4.19 42.65 11.78
C ILE A 466 2.75 43.20 11.65
N GLY A 467 2.24 43.33 10.42
CA GLY A 467 0.87 43.77 10.11
C GLY A 467 0.66 45.26 10.33
N ARG A 468 1.65 46.08 10.02
CA ARG A 468 1.58 47.55 10.12
C ARG A 468 2.18 48.17 8.85
N PRO A 469 1.38 48.86 8.02
CA PRO A 469 1.82 49.36 6.72
C PRO A 469 3.00 50.33 6.85
N GLU A 470 4.04 50.13 6.03
CA GLU A 470 5.18 51.03 5.87
C GLU A 470 5.88 51.42 7.20
N MET A 471 5.83 50.55 8.22
CA MET A 471 6.40 50.79 9.55
C MET A 471 7.94 50.77 9.53
N VAL A 472 8.55 49.84 8.80
CA VAL A 472 10.02 49.71 8.74
C VAL A 472 10.56 50.72 7.74
N LYS A 473 11.37 51.67 8.24
CA LYS A 473 11.95 52.77 7.47
C LYS A 473 13.36 52.48 7.00
N GLY A 474 13.82 53.20 5.97
CA GLY A 474 15.18 53.03 5.40
C GLY A 474 16.29 53.17 6.45
N SER A 475 16.12 54.09 7.40
CA SER A 475 17.09 54.35 8.48
C SER A 475 17.23 53.21 9.49
N TRP A 476 16.31 52.25 9.53
CA TRP A 476 16.35 51.10 10.44
C TRP A 476 17.18 49.95 9.87
N VAL A 477 17.31 49.89 8.55
CA VAL A 477 17.89 48.73 7.84
C VAL A 477 19.40 48.88 7.72
N LYS A 478 20.14 47.80 8.01
CA LYS A 478 21.59 47.74 7.78
C LYS A 478 21.88 47.89 6.28
N PRO A 479 22.82 48.75 5.86
CA PRO A 479 23.24 48.81 4.47
C PRO A 479 23.61 47.43 3.94
N ARG A 480 23.11 47.08 2.75
CA ARG A 480 23.31 45.78 2.10
C ARG A 480 22.59 44.58 2.75
N ALA A 481 21.68 44.79 3.70
CA ALA A 481 20.83 43.70 4.21
C ALA A 481 19.89 43.14 3.13
N VAL A 482 19.52 41.87 3.27
CA VAL A 482 18.42 41.26 2.51
C VAL A 482 17.12 41.46 3.27
N VAL A 483 16.14 42.10 2.63
CA VAL A 483 14.84 42.44 3.25
C VAL A 483 13.72 41.67 2.56
N ILE A 484 13.05 40.81 3.31
CA ILE A 484 11.87 40.05 2.88
C ILE A 484 10.63 40.63 3.57
N ASP A 485 9.80 41.33 2.80
CA ASP A 485 8.53 41.89 3.26
C ASP A 485 7.39 40.90 2.99
N CYS A 486 6.87 40.33 4.07
CA CYS A 486 5.73 39.41 4.09
C CYS A 486 4.42 40.13 4.42
N GLY A 487 4.47 41.40 4.82
CA GLY A 487 3.31 42.20 5.16
C GLY A 487 2.46 42.48 3.93
N ILE A 488 1.14 42.50 4.10
CA ILE A 488 0.21 42.95 3.06
C ILE A 488 -0.92 43.74 3.71
N ASN A 489 -0.99 45.02 3.40
CA ASN A 489 -1.93 45.95 3.98
C ASN A 489 -2.60 46.75 2.86
N SER A 490 -3.89 47.06 3.02
CA SER A 490 -4.61 47.97 2.13
C SER A 490 -4.63 49.36 2.74
N ILE A 491 -4.18 50.36 2.02
CA ILE A 491 -4.26 51.77 2.43
C ILE A 491 -5.07 52.57 1.40
N PRO A 492 -5.83 53.59 1.81
CA PRO A 492 -6.59 54.43 0.89
C PRO A 492 -5.68 55.06 -0.18
N ASP A 493 -6.11 54.98 -1.43
CA ASP A 493 -5.43 55.57 -2.58
C ASP A 493 -6.47 55.93 -3.66
N ALA A 494 -6.81 57.22 -3.70
CA ALA A 494 -7.77 57.76 -4.65
C ALA A 494 -7.31 57.65 -6.12
N THR A 495 -6.02 57.36 -6.37
CA THR A 495 -5.48 57.19 -7.73
C THR A 495 -5.74 55.79 -8.31
N LYS A 496 -6.14 54.81 -7.47
CA LYS A 496 -6.51 53.46 -7.91
C LYS A 496 -8.02 53.34 -8.08
N LYS A 497 -8.45 52.60 -9.11
CA LYS A 497 -9.88 52.31 -9.35
C LYS A 497 -10.58 51.63 -8.17
N SER A 498 -9.83 50.92 -7.31
CA SER A 498 -10.30 50.26 -6.08
C SER A 498 -10.42 51.21 -4.87
N GLY A 499 -10.03 52.49 -4.99
CA GLY A 499 -9.96 53.44 -3.88
C GLY A 499 -8.86 53.14 -2.84
N SER A 500 -8.04 52.11 -3.09
CA SER A 500 -6.99 51.64 -2.18
C SER A 500 -5.83 50.99 -2.94
N ARG A 501 -4.60 51.10 -2.38
CA ARG A 501 -3.40 50.41 -2.86
C ARG A 501 -2.89 49.42 -1.82
N LEU A 502 -2.27 48.33 -2.29
CA LEU A 502 -1.61 47.35 -1.44
C LEU A 502 -0.17 47.77 -1.16
N VAL A 503 0.22 47.73 0.11
CA VAL A 503 1.58 48.01 0.58
C VAL A 503 2.03 46.97 1.59
N GLY A 504 3.34 46.81 1.74
CA GLY A 504 3.92 45.94 2.74
C GLY A 504 4.08 46.61 4.10
N ASP A 505 4.73 45.90 5.02
CA ASP A 505 5.10 46.47 6.32
C ASP A 505 6.37 47.32 6.24
N VAL A 506 7.09 47.23 5.12
CA VAL A 506 8.32 47.96 4.82
C VAL A 506 8.01 49.13 3.90
N ASP A 507 8.59 50.31 4.21
CA ASP A 507 8.57 51.45 3.30
C ASP A 507 9.48 51.15 2.09
N TYR A 508 8.87 50.60 1.04
CA TYR A 508 9.60 50.12 -0.13
C TYR A 508 10.45 51.21 -0.78
N ALA A 509 9.97 52.46 -0.84
CA ALA A 509 10.66 53.56 -1.50
C ALA A 509 11.93 54.01 -0.75
N GLU A 510 11.91 53.94 0.59
CA GLU A 510 13.08 54.23 1.40
C GLU A 510 14.05 53.05 1.48
N VAL A 511 13.53 51.84 1.76
CA VAL A 511 14.37 50.67 2.04
C VAL A 511 15.03 50.12 0.78
N SER A 512 14.40 50.25 -0.39
CA SER A 512 15.03 49.90 -1.68
C SER A 512 16.26 50.74 -2.02
N LYS A 513 16.54 51.84 -1.30
CA LYS A 513 17.78 52.61 -1.47
C LYS A 513 18.92 52.14 -0.56
N VAL A 514 18.62 51.29 0.44
CA VAL A 514 19.55 50.88 1.51
C VAL A 514 19.85 49.38 1.47
N ALA A 515 18.82 48.56 1.23
CA ALA A 515 18.94 47.11 1.16
C ALA A 515 19.78 46.66 -0.06
N SER A 516 20.44 45.50 0.02
CA SER A 516 21.03 44.87 -1.17
C SER A 516 19.95 44.21 -2.01
N VAL A 517 18.96 43.60 -1.34
CA VAL A 517 17.84 42.89 -1.94
C VAL A 517 16.57 43.23 -1.19
N ILE A 518 15.48 43.51 -1.91
CA ILE A 518 14.15 43.74 -1.33
C ILE A 518 13.07 43.03 -2.14
N THR A 519 12.08 42.45 -1.47
CA THR A 519 10.89 41.88 -2.13
C THR A 519 9.80 42.94 -2.33
N PRO A 520 9.14 43.00 -3.50
CA PRO A 520 8.06 43.96 -3.74
C PRO A 520 6.75 43.52 -3.07
N VAL A 521 5.90 44.47 -2.70
CA VAL A 521 4.52 44.20 -2.26
C VAL A 521 3.55 45.06 -3.08
N PRO A 522 2.63 44.45 -3.85
CA PRO A 522 2.47 43.01 -4.10
C PRO A 522 3.54 42.44 -5.05
N GLY A 523 3.68 41.11 -5.08
CA GLY A 523 4.55 40.40 -6.05
C GLY A 523 5.79 39.72 -5.48
N GLY A 524 6.07 39.89 -4.19
CA GLY A 524 7.13 39.23 -3.44
C GLY A 524 6.68 37.91 -2.84
N VAL A 525 6.44 37.89 -1.52
CA VAL A 525 6.22 36.64 -0.76
C VAL A 525 4.91 35.91 -1.11
N GLY A 526 3.82 36.62 -1.41
CA GLY A 526 2.51 36.00 -1.65
C GLY A 526 2.48 34.97 -2.80
N PRO A 527 3.00 35.27 -4.00
CA PRO A 527 3.18 34.26 -5.06
C PRO A 527 3.99 33.04 -4.61
N MET A 528 5.01 33.23 -3.78
CA MET A 528 5.83 32.13 -3.26
C MET A 528 5.07 31.26 -2.27
N THR A 529 4.19 31.82 -1.43
CA THR A 529 3.30 31.04 -0.56
C THR A 529 2.46 30.06 -1.39
N VAL A 530 1.87 30.52 -2.50
CA VAL A 530 1.08 29.66 -3.39
C VAL A 530 1.96 28.60 -4.05
N ALA A 531 3.16 28.96 -4.52
CA ALA A 531 4.09 27.99 -5.13
C ALA A 531 4.55 26.91 -4.13
N MET A 532 4.81 27.27 -2.87
CA MET A 532 5.18 26.32 -1.83
C MET A 532 4.01 25.42 -1.43
N LEU A 533 2.78 25.92 -1.41
CA LEU A 533 1.57 25.10 -1.22
C LEU A 533 1.45 24.03 -2.31
N MET A 534 1.66 24.43 -3.57
CA MET A 534 1.69 23.49 -4.68
C MET A 534 2.81 22.47 -4.51
N LYS A 535 4.02 22.91 -4.13
CA LYS A 535 5.17 22.04 -3.88
C LYS A 535 4.87 21.00 -2.80
N ASN A 536 4.33 21.41 -1.66
CA ASN A 536 3.96 20.50 -0.58
C ASN A 536 2.87 19.51 -1.04
N THR A 537 1.91 19.95 -1.85
CA THR A 537 0.88 19.07 -2.43
C THR A 537 1.48 18.03 -3.38
N VAL A 538 2.41 18.43 -4.26
CA VAL A 538 3.12 17.48 -5.15
C VAL A 538 3.95 16.49 -4.33
N ILE A 539 4.67 16.96 -3.31
CA ILE A 539 5.45 16.09 -2.43
C ILE A 539 4.53 15.08 -1.73
N SER A 540 3.41 15.52 -1.16
CA SER A 540 2.43 14.61 -0.53
C SER A 540 1.90 13.58 -1.51
N ALA A 541 1.56 14.00 -2.74
CA ALA A 541 1.09 13.08 -3.77
C ALA A 541 2.17 12.09 -4.22
N GLN A 542 3.43 12.52 -4.32
CA GLN A 542 4.56 11.63 -4.60
C GLN A 542 4.78 10.62 -3.47
N GLU A 543 4.65 11.03 -2.21
CA GLU A 543 4.72 10.11 -1.06
C GLU A 543 3.57 9.12 -1.06
N ALA A 544 2.34 9.56 -1.37
CA ALA A 544 1.19 8.69 -1.50
C ALA A 544 1.38 7.66 -2.63
N ALA A 545 1.87 8.09 -3.81
CA ALA A 545 2.18 7.20 -4.92
C ALA A 545 3.31 6.20 -4.58
N LYS A 546 4.35 6.64 -3.87
CA LYS A 546 5.41 5.76 -3.36
C LYS A 546 4.86 4.72 -2.39
N ARG A 547 3.94 5.09 -1.49
CA ARG A 547 3.28 4.14 -0.57
C ARG A 547 2.43 3.13 -1.33
N MET A 548 1.74 3.54 -2.40
CA MET A 548 1.01 2.62 -3.28
C MET A 548 1.93 1.64 -4.01
N ARG A 549 3.18 2.04 -4.30
CA ARG A 549 4.19 1.20 -4.96
C ARG A 549 5.07 0.41 -3.98
N ALA A 550 5.04 0.71 -2.68
CA ALA A 550 5.96 0.12 -1.72
C ALA A 550 5.84 -1.42 -1.76
N ALA A 551 6.85 -2.05 -2.38
CA ALA A 551 6.87 -3.48 -2.64
C ALA A 551 7.10 -4.30 -1.36
N GLU A 552 7.58 -3.65 -0.29
CA GLU A 552 7.91 -4.30 0.98
C GLU A 552 7.19 -3.59 2.12
N TRP A 553 6.37 -4.35 2.84
CA TRP A 553 5.79 -3.91 4.11
C TRP A 553 6.86 -3.84 5.19
N LYS A 554 6.77 -2.82 6.05
CA LYS A 554 7.68 -2.68 7.20
C LYS A 554 7.08 -3.33 8.44
N ILE A 555 6.64 -4.58 8.32
CA ILE A 555 6.04 -5.32 9.44
C ILE A 555 7.10 -5.59 10.50
N ARG A 556 6.79 -5.23 11.75
CA ARG A 556 7.48 -5.75 12.92
C ARG A 556 6.88 -7.11 13.28
N TYR A 557 7.56 -8.17 12.90
CA TYR A 557 7.16 -9.53 13.26
C TYR A 557 7.41 -9.78 14.75
N LEU A 558 6.49 -10.53 15.36
CA LEU A 558 6.63 -10.96 16.75
C LEU A 558 7.57 -12.16 16.81
N THR A 559 8.41 -12.19 17.85
CA THR A 559 9.26 -13.36 18.11
C THR A 559 8.41 -14.46 18.73
N LEU A 560 8.71 -15.70 18.36
CA LEU A 560 8.08 -16.89 18.90
C LEU A 560 9.17 -17.77 19.52
N GLU A 561 8.92 -18.27 20.72
CA GLU A 561 9.82 -19.17 21.44
C GLU A 561 9.11 -20.52 21.65
N PRO A 562 9.21 -21.45 20.67
CA PRO A 562 8.58 -22.75 20.80
C PRO A 562 9.21 -23.58 21.93
N LEU A 563 8.38 -24.26 22.71
CA LEU A 563 8.80 -25.20 23.74
C LEU A 563 8.96 -26.61 23.15
N GLU A 564 9.93 -27.37 23.66
CA GLU A 564 10.16 -28.77 23.24
C GLU A 564 8.90 -29.63 23.38
N LYS A 565 8.17 -29.48 24.50
CA LYS A 565 6.84 -30.04 24.69
C LYS A 565 5.80 -28.96 24.42
N VAL A 566 5.14 -29.08 23.26
CA VAL A 566 4.10 -28.13 22.83
C VAL A 566 2.94 -28.13 23.85
N PRO A 567 2.59 -26.97 24.44
CA PRO A 567 1.44 -26.83 25.32
C PRO A 567 0.11 -27.03 24.58
N SER A 568 -1.02 -26.94 25.30
CA SER A 568 -2.33 -26.88 24.64
C SER A 568 -2.46 -25.63 23.76
N ASP A 569 -3.31 -25.71 22.73
CA ASP A 569 -3.46 -24.63 21.75
C ASP A 569 -3.82 -23.29 22.41
N ILE A 570 -4.67 -23.30 23.44
CA ILE A 570 -5.06 -22.09 24.17
C ILE A 570 -3.95 -21.53 25.04
N GLU A 571 -3.12 -22.38 25.65
CA GLU A 571 -1.95 -21.93 26.43
C GLU A 571 -0.93 -21.24 25.51
N VAL A 572 -0.69 -21.80 24.31
CA VAL A 572 0.16 -21.16 23.30
C VAL A 572 -0.41 -19.81 22.87
N ALA A 573 -1.72 -19.74 22.60
CA ALA A 573 -2.37 -18.50 22.19
C ALA A 573 -2.30 -17.41 23.27
N ARG A 574 -2.45 -17.77 24.56
CA ARG A 574 -2.39 -16.83 25.70
C ARG A 574 -0.98 -16.38 26.03
N ALA A 575 0.03 -17.25 25.83
CA ALA A 575 1.42 -16.90 26.06
C ALA A 575 1.92 -15.79 25.13
N GLN A 576 1.24 -15.57 23.98
CA GLN A 576 1.60 -14.55 23.01
C GLN A 576 0.73 -13.30 23.11
N THR A 577 1.37 -12.15 23.33
CA THR A 577 0.67 -10.85 23.28
C THR A 577 0.56 -10.37 21.82
N PRO A 578 -0.65 -10.27 21.25
CA PRO A 578 -0.83 -9.74 19.89
C PRO A 578 -0.48 -8.25 19.82
N LYS A 579 -0.01 -7.80 18.65
CA LYS A 579 0.11 -6.35 18.36
C LYS A 579 -1.27 -5.68 18.42
N ASP A 580 -1.28 -4.37 18.68
CA ASP A 580 -2.50 -3.61 18.39
C ASP A 580 -2.82 -3.75 16.89
N VAL A 581 -4.05 -4.09 16.56
CA VAL A 581 -4.49 -4.32 15.18
C VAL A 581 -4.40 -3.05 14.34
N GLY A 582 -4.45 -1.86 14.96
CA GLY A 582 -4.17 -0.59 14.30
C GLY A 582 -2.71 -0.49 13.83
N GLU A 583 -1.75 -1.01 14.60
CA GLU A 583 -0.35 -1.13 14.17
C GLU A 583 -0.22 -2.11 13.02
N VAL A 584 -0.89 -3.29 13.10
CA VAL A 584 -0.90 -4.27 12.00
C VAL A 584 -1.42 -3.62 10.72
N ALA A 585 -2.50 -2.85 10.81
CA ALA A 585 -3.12 -2.18 9.67
C ALA A 585 -2.21 -1.12 9.03
N ASP A 586 -1.54 -0.29 9.85
CA ASP A 586 -0.58 0.70 9.35
C ASP A 586 0.63 0.04 8.68
N GLU A 587 1.18 -1.01 9.29
CA GLU A 587 2.34 -1.75 8.77
C GLU A 587 2.10 -2.39 7.39
N ILE A 588 0.86 -2.77 7.09
CA ILE A 588 0.44 -3.34 5.79
C ILE A 588 -0.11 -2.28 4.80
N GLY A 589 -0.04 -1.00 5.15
CA GLY A 589 -0.43 0.11 4.28
C GLY A 589 -1.93 0.36 4.15
N LEU A 590 -2.73 -0.05 5.15
CA LEU A 590 -4.11 0.42 5.29
C LEU A 590 -4.12 1.84 5.84
N LEU A 591 -5.03 2.67 5.34
CA LEU A 591 -5.24 4.02 5.86
C LEU A 591 -6.17 3.96 7.09
N GLU A 592 -6.02 4.91 8.01
CA GLU A 592 -6.84 5.01 9.24
C GLU A 592 -8.34 4.92 8.96
N ASN A 593 -8.81 5.54 7.87
CA ASN A 593 -10.21 5.56 7.49
C ASN A 593 -10.71 4.32 6.75
N GLU A 594 -9.81 3.37 6.47
CA GLU A 594 -10.13 2.08 5.90
C GLU A 594 -10.30 1.00 6.96
N VAL A 595 -10.12 1.36 8.24
CA VAL A 595 -10.05 0.42 9.36
C VAL A 595 -11.06 0.83 10.43
N ASP A 596 -12.02 -0.03 10.72
CA ASP A 596 -12.96 0.11 11.83
C ASP A 596 -12.52 -0.82 12.97
N LEU A 597 -11.95 -0.28 14.06
CA LEU A 597 -11.42 -1.08 15.17
C LEU A 597 -12.53 -1.74 16.00
N TYR A 598 -12.34 -3.00 16.38
CA TYR A 598 -13.21 -3.77 17.29
C TYR A 598 -12.40 -4.22 18.52
N GLY A 599 -12.13 -3.25 19.40
CA GLY A 599 -11.10 -3.37 20.42
C GLY A 599 -9.70 -3.25 19.81
N LYS A 600 -8.68 -3.74 20.51
CA LYS A 600 -7.27 -3.60 20.11
C LYS A 600 -6.74 -4.74 19.25
N LYS A 601 -7.50 -5.83 19.09
CA LYS A 601 -6.97 -7.11 18.56
C LYS A 601 -7.58 -7.54 17.22
N LYS A 602 -8.63 -6.86 16.77
CA LYS A 602 -9.34 -7.12 15.51
C LYS A 602 -9.98 -5.86 14.94
N ALA A 603 -10.08 -5.78 13.62
CA ALA A 603 -10.68 -4.63 12.94
C ALA A 603 -11.42 -5.05 11.66
N LYS A 604 -12.42 -4.28 11.23
CA LYS A 604 -13.04 -4.43 9.91
C LYS A 604 -12.32 -3.57 8.88
N VAL A 605 -12.11 -4.12 7.68
CA VAL A 605 -11.44 -3.42 6.57
C VAL A 605 -12.41 -3.01 5.47
N SER A 606 -12.36 -1.73 5.11
CA SER A 606 -13.23 -1.09 4.13
C SER A 606 -12.98 -1.58 2.70
N LEU A 607 -14.06 -1.70 1.92
CA LEU A 607 -13.98 -2.03 0.49
C LEU A 607 -13.34 -0.90 -0.35
N SER A 608 -13.20 0.31 0.20
CA SER A 608 -12.53 1.45 -0.47
C SER A 608 -11.06 1.16 -0.81
N VAL A 609 -10.41 0.22 -0.11
CA VAL A 609 -9.07 -0.29 -0.44
C VAL A 609 -9.00 -0.77 -1.89
N LEU A 610 -10.05 -1.45 -2.39
CA LEU A 610 -10.10 -1.94 -3.77
C LEU A 610 -10.15 -0.81 -4.80
N GLN A 611 -10.79 0.32 -4.46
CA GLN A 611 -10.84 1.50 -5.32
C GLN A 611 -9.50 2.21 -5.33
N ARG A 612 -8.90 2.41 -4.15
CA ARG A 612 -7.59 3.04 -3.99
C ARG A 612 -6.50 2.25 -4.71
N LEU A 613 -6.51 0.93 -4.61
CA LEU A 613 -5.51 0.04 -5.19
C LEU A 613 -5.93 -0.56 -6.54
N ALA A 614 -6.88 0.04 -7.25
CA ALA A 614 -7.41 -0.50 -8.51
C ALA A 614 -6.30 -0.80 -9.53
N HIS A 615 -5.30 0.10 -9.64
CA HIS A 615 -4.17 0.00 -10.57
C HIS A 615 -3.05 -0.96 -10.13
N GLN A 616 -2.99 -1.34 -8.85
CA GLN A 616 -1.97 -2.25 -8.34
C GLN A 616 -2.24 -3.67 -8.87
N LYS A 617 -1.23 -4.35 -9.41
CA LYS A 617 -1.41 -5.74 -9.83
C LYS A 617 -1.58 -6.65 -8.60
N ASN A 618 -2.37 -7.70 -8.77
CA ASN A 618 -2.57 -8.69 -7.72
C ASN A 618 -1.27 -9.47 -7.49
N GLY A 619 -1.03 -9.85 -6.24
CA GLY A 619 0.00 -10.82 -5.87
C GLY A 619 -0.31 -12.24 -6.30
N LYS A 620 0.53 -13.18 -5.89
CA LYS A 620 0.35 -14.61 -6.14
C LYS A 620 -0.71 -15.17 -5.20
N TYR A 621 -1.58 -16.03 -5.73
CA TYR A 621 -2.70 -16.59 -5.00
C TYR A 621 -2.50 -18.09 -4.77
N VAL A 622 -2.41 -18.50 -3.51
CA VAL A 622 -2.10 -19.88 -3.10
C VAL A 622 -3.33 -20.46 -2.41
N VAL A 623 -3.81 -21.62 -2.86
CA VAL A 623 -4.90 -22.33 -2.20
C VAL A 623 -4.39 -23.57 -1.49
N VAL A 624 -4.67 -23.66 -0.19
CA VAL A 624 -4.39 -24.83 0.63
C VAL A 624 -5.62 -25.73 0.68
N ALA A 625 -5.45 -26.96 0.23
CA ALA A 625 -6.42 -28.04 0.32
C ALA A 625 -5.78 -29.25 1.02
N GLY A 626 -6.50 -30.35 1.14
CA GLY A 626 -5.99 -31.56 1.77
C GLY A 626 -6.41 -32.82 1.05
N MET A 627 -5.88 -33.94 1.51
CA MET A 627 -6.45 -35.25 1.21
C MET A 627 -7.88 -35.38 1.76
N THR A 628 -8.55 -36.48 1.44
CA THR A 628 -9.87 -36.76 2.00
C THR A 628 -9.78 -36.84 3.54
N PRO A 629 -10.58 -36.04 4.27
CA PRO A 629 -10.49 -36.01 5.73
C PRO A 629 -10.70 -37.37 6.42
N THR A 630 -9.96 -37.54 7.51
CA THR A 630 -10.06 -38.66 8.46
C THR A 630 -10.28 -38.13 9.88
N PRO A 631 -10.82 -38.95 10.81
CA PRO A 631 -10.93 -38.57 12.22
C PRO A 631 -9.59 -38.25 12.92
N LEU A 632 -8.46 -38.61 12.30
CA LEU A 632 -7.12 -38.39 12.83
C LEU A 632 -6.61 -36.95 12.58
N GLY A 633 -7.25 -36.23 11.66
CA GLY A 633 -6.94 -34.84 11.33
C GLY A 633 -5.70 -34.67 10.43
N GLU A 634 -5.79 -33.72 9.49
CA GLU A 634 -4.70 -33.44 8.55
C GLU A 634 -3.92 -32.16 8.89
N GLY A 635 -4.50 -31.23 9.66
CA GLY A 635 -3.85 -29.96 9.99
C GLY A 635 -3.83 -28.95 8.84
N LYS A 636 -4.90 -28.88 8.03
CA LYS A 636 -4.97 -27.98 6.87
C LYS A 636 -4.85 -26.50 7.25
N SER A 637 -5.69 -26.00 8.16
CA SER A 637 -5.61 -24.60 8.60
C SER A 637 -4.30 -24.31 9.34
N THR A 638 -3.76 -25.30 10.08
CA THR A 638 -2.42 -25.22 10.69
C THR A 638 -1.34 -24.99 9.62
N THR A 639 -1.47 -25.63 8.46
CA THR A 639 -0.56 -25.44 7.32
C THR A 639 -0.78 -24.09 6.64
N THR A 640 -2.03 -23.64 6.48
CA THR A 640 -2.35 -22.30 5.95
C THR A 640 -1.64 -21.22 6.76
N ILE A 641 -1.73 -21.29 8.10
CA ILE A 641 -1.11 -20.32 9.00
C ILE A 641 0.40 -20.50 9.08
N GLY A 642 0.91 -21.73 9.20
CA GLY A 642 2.35 -22.02 9.22
C GLY A 642 3.07 -21.57 7.95
N LEU A 643 2.48 -21.81 6.77
CA LEU A 643 2.98 -21.31 5.50
C LEU A 643 2.99 -19.78 5.44
N THR A 644 1.92 -19.14 5.92
CA THR A 644 1.82 -17.68 5.97
C THR A 644 2.88 -17.07 6.87
N GLN A 645 3.09 -17.65 8.05
CA GLN A 645 4.15 -17.29 8.98
C GLN A 645 5.55 -17.47 8.36
N ALA A 646 5.80 -18.60 7.71
CA ALA A 646 7.06 -18.87 7.01
C ALA A 646 7.35 -17.83 5.92
N LEU A 647 6.36 -17.53 5.06
CA LEU A 647 6.49 -16.51 4.01
C LEU A 647 6.77 -15.12 4.59
N GLY A 648 6.05 -14.75 5.65
CA GLY A 648 6.14 -13.43 6.27
C GLY A 648 7.34 -13.28 7.20
N ALA A 649 7.28 -13.93 8.37
CA ALA A 649 8.24 -13.75 9.44
C ALA A 649 9.64 -14.27 9.09
N HIS A 650 9.75 -15.29 8.23
CA HIS A 650 11.03 -15.96 7.94
C HIS A 650 11.59 -15.60 6.56
N LEU A 651 10.77 -15.54 5.51
CA LEU A 651 11.20 -15.16 4.16
C LEU A 651 11.01 -13.67 3.82
N LYS A 652 10.41 -12.88 4.73
CA LYS A 652 10.20 -11.43 4.60
C LYS A 652 9.44 -11.04 3.32
N LYS A 653 8.49 -11.88 2.89
CA LYS A 653 7.56 -11.57 1.79
C LYS A 653 6.29 -10.91 2.34
N ASN A 654 5.74 -9.96 1.58
CA ASN A 654 4.38 -9.47 1.84
C ASN A 654 3.43 -10.66 1.70
N VAL A 655 2.73 -11.01 2.77
CA VAL A 655 1.84 -12.16 2.76
C VAL A 655 0.62 -11.95 3.65
N PHE A 656 -0.51 -12.47 3.19
CA PHE A 656 -1.78 -12.51 3.93
C PHE A 656 -2.30 -13.95 4.00
N ALA A 657 -2.91 -14.32 5.13
CA ALA A 657 -3.79 -15.49 5.18
C ALA A 657 -5.26 -15.06 5.06
N CYS A 658 -6.07 -15.79 4.28
CA CYS A 658 -7.52 -15.59 4.22
C CYS A 658 -8.25 -16.86 4.64
N VAL A 659 -8.83 -16.86 5.84
CA VAL A 659 -9.47 -18.02 6.46
C VAL A 659 -10.95 -17.78 6.75
N ARG A 660 -11.67 -18.86 7.00
CA ARG A 660 -13.10 -18.83 7.31
C ARG A 660 -13.35 -18.49 8.77
N GLN A 661 -14.43 -17.78 9.03
CA GLN A 661 -14.97 -17.63 10.39
C GLN A 661 -15.66 -18.95 10.80
N PRO A 662 -15.38 -19.49 12.00
CA PRO A 662 -16.07 -20.66 12.51
C PRO A 662 -17.49 -20.29 12.97
N SER A 663 -18.39 -21.28 12.98
CA SER A 663 -19.69 -21.16 13.64
C SER A 663 -19.52 -21.25 15.15
N GLN A 664 -20.33 -20.50 15.90
CA GLN A 664 -20.34 -20.54 17.35
C GLN A 664 -21.00 -21.82 17.89
N GLY A 665 -21.97 -22.40 17.16
CA GLY A 665 -22.72 -23.57 17.61
C GLY A 665 -21.84 -24.77 18.00
N PRO A 666 -20.89 -25.20 17.14
CA PRO A 666 -19.95 -26.28 17.46
C PRO A 666 -19.06 -26.04 18.69
N THR A 667 -18.70 -24.79 18.98
CA THR A 667 -17.84 -24.40 20.11
C THR A 667 -18.43 -24.89 21.45
N PHE A 668 -19.75 -24.79 21.60
CA PHE A 668 -20.46 -25.28 22.79
C PHE A 668 -20.83 -26.77 22.74
N GLY A 669 -20.58 -27.45 21.62
CA GLY A 669 -20.89 -28.86 21.40
C GLY A 669 -19.73 -29.79 21.77
N ILE A 670 -18.71 -29.85 20.92
CA ILE A 670 -17.61 -30.85 20.96
C ILE A 670 -16.25 -30.19 21.30
N LYS A 671 -16.25 -28.88 21.56
CA LYS A 671 -15.14 -27.90 21.78
C LYS A 671 -14.88 -27.03 20.55
N GLY A 672 -14.48 -25.78 20.81
CA GLY A 672 -14.02 -24.85 19.78
C GLY A 672 -12.71 -25.35 19.14
N GLY A 673 -12.48 -24.99 17.88
CA GLY A 673 -11.24 -25.32 17.18
C GLY A 673 -10.27 -24.15 17.16
N ALA A 674 -8.96 -24.42 17.18
CA ALA A 674 -7.98 -23.40 16.82
C ALA A 674 -8.16 -22.98 15.36
N ALA A 675 -7.93 -21.69 15.08
CA ALA A 675 -7.70 -21.20 13.73
C ALA A 675 -6.29 -21.61 13.27
N GLY A 676 -6.07 -22.93 13.14
CA GLY A 676 -4.73 -23.51 13.06
C GLY A 676 -4.51 -24.58 14.13
N GLY A 677 -3.31 -24.63 14.71
CA GLY A 677 -2.98 -25.47 15.87
C GLY A 677 -1.52 -25.35 16.27
N GLY A 678 -1.20 -25.62 17.54
CA GLY A 678 0.15 -25.50 18.11
C GLY A 678 0.70 -24.10 17.93
N TYR A 679 1.93 -23.97 17.42
CA TYR A 679 2.59 -22.68 17.16
C TYR A 679 2.22 -22.02 15.83
N SER A 680 1.19 -22.55 15.13
CA SER A 680 0.65 -21.98 13.89
C SER A 680 -0.84 -21.71 13.99
N GLN A 681 -1.19 -20.57 14.60
CA GLN A 681 -2.56 -20.17 14.90
C GLN A 681 -2.81 -18.68 14.63
N VAL A 682 -4.08 -18.33 14.40
CA VAL A 682 -4.60 -16.95 14.49
C VAL A 682 -4.93 -16.64 15.95
N ILE A 683 -4.55 -15.45 16.42
CA ILE A 683 -4.81 -14.98 17.78
C ILE A 683 -5.54 -13.63 17.79
N PRO A 684 -6.39 -13.35 18.81
CA PRO A 684 -6.80 -14.24 19.91
C PRO A 684 -7.83 -15.30 19.50
N MET A 685 -7.72 -16.48 20.10
CA MET A 685 -8.48 -17.67 19.69
C MET A 685 -9.91 -17.73 20.27
N ASP A 686 -10.13 -17.16 21.45
CA ASP A 686 -11.43 -16.98 22.09
C ASP A 686 -12.33 -16.03 21.29
N GLU A 687 -11.82 -14.84 20.93
CA GLU A 687 -12.55 -13.88 20.10
C GLU A 687 -12.87 -14.45 18.71
N PHE A 688 -11.98 -15.28 18.16
CA PHE A 688 -12.15 -15.96 16.86
C PHE A 688 -13.33 -16.95 16.86
N ASN A 689 -13.56 -17.67 17.97
CA ASN A 689 -14.55 -18.77 18.05
C ASN A 689 -15.93 -18.36 18.58
N LEU A 690 -16.08 -17.14 19.08
CA LEU A 690 -17.32 -16.63 19.65
C LEU A 690 -17.99 -15.64 18.68
N HIS A 691 -18.12 -14.38 19.07
CA HIS A 691 -18.89 -13.39 18.33
C HIS A 691 -18.09 -12.70 17.22
N LEU A 692 -16.76 -12.74 17.30
CA LEU A 692 -15.83 -11.99 16.45
C LEU A 692 -16.27 -10.52 16.30
N THR A 693 -16.87 -10.15 15.16
CA THR A 693 -17.36 -8.80 14.84
C THR A 693 -18.86 -8.74 14.59
N GLY A 694 -19.60 -9.82 14.82
CA GLY A 694 -21.05 -9.90 14.65
C GLY A 694 -21.55 -10.29 13.25
N ASP A 695 -20.67 -10.77 12.36
CA ASP A 695 -21.01 -11.07 10.96
C ASP A 695 -22.09 -12.16 10.86
N ILE A 696 -21.95 -13.23 11.64
CA ILE A 696 -22.93 -14.31 11.70
C ILE A 696 -24.26 -13.81 12.28
N HIS A 697 -24.24 -12.92 13.27
CA HIS A 697 -25.46 -12.32 13.83
C HIS A 697 -26.22 -11.49 12.78
N ALA A 698 -25.50 -10.72 11.95
CA ALA A 698 -26.10 -9.98 10.84
C ALA A 698 -26.77 -10.92 9.82
N ILE A 699 -26.14 -12.05 9.52
CA ILE A 699 -26.70 -13.10 8.65
C ILE A 699 -27.96 -13.70 9.29
N THR A 700 -27.94 -14.04 10.58
CA THR A 700 -29.11 -14.56 11.30
C THR A 700 -30.28 -13.58 11.21
N ALA A 701 -30.03 -12.30 11.50
CA ALA A 701 -31.05 -11.25 11.46
C ALA A 701 -31.62 -11.08 10.05
N ALA A 702 -30.76 -11.02 9.02
CA ALA A 702 -31.18 -10.87 7.63
C ALA A 702 -31.99 -12.08 7.14
N ASN A 703 -31.52 -13.29 7.41
CA ASN A 703 -32.21 -14.52 7.00
C ASN A 703 -33.59 -14.62 7.64
N ASN A 704 -33.69 -14.33 8.94
CA ASN A 704 -34.93 -14.42 9.68
C ASN A 704 -35.90 -13.27 9.37
N LEU A 705 -35.40 -12.09 9.00
CA LEU A 705 -36.22 -11.01 8.44
C LEU A 705 -36.89 -11.43 7.13
N LEU A 706 -36.15 -12.08 6.23
CA LEU A 706 -36.73 -12.59 4.98
C LEU A 706 -37.76 -13.69 5.26
N ALA A 707 -37.49 -14.61 6.19
CA ALA A 707 -38.47 -15.62 6.60
C ALA A 707 -39.76 -15.00 7.17
N ALA A 708 -39.63 -13.99 8.03
CA ALA A 708 -40.77 -13.24 8.56
C ALA A 708 -41.56 -12.51 7.46
N GLN A 709 -40.85 -11.94 6.47
CA GLN A 709 -41.47 -11.24 5.35
C GLN A 709 -42.28 -12.18 4.44
N ILE A 710 -41.80 -13.41 4.23
CA ILE A 710 -42.55 -14.45 3.48
C ILE A 710 -43.90 -14.70 4.17
N ASP A 711 -43.86 -15.00 5.48
CA ASP A 711 -45.05 -15.33 6.27
C ASP A 711 -46.04 -14.16 6.34
N ALA A 712 -45.54 -12.95 6.61
CA ALA A 712 -46.35 -11.74 6.64
C ALA A 712 -47.00 -11.45 5.29
N ARG A 713 -46.25 -11.61 4.20
CA ARG A 713 -46.77 -11.38 2.84
C ARG A 713 -47.87 -12.36 2.50
N MET A 714 -47.68 -13.65 2.77
CA MET A 714 -48.69 -14.68 2.54
C MET A 714 -49.95 -14.43 3.37
N PHE A 715 -49.81 -14.08 4.65
CA PHE A 715 -50.94 -13.76 5.52
C PHE A 715 -51.75 -12.57 4.99
N HIS A 716 -51.09 -11.48 4.61
CA HIS A 716 -51.76 -10.28 4.10
C HIS A 716 -52.40 -10.50 2.74
N GLU A 717 -51.79 -11.28 1.85
CA GLU A 717 -52.45 -11.71 0.62
C GLU A 717 -53.69 -12.54 0.92
N ALA A 718 -53.59 -13.55 1.79
CA ALA A 718 -54.73 -14.44 2.07
C ALA A 718 -55.92 -13.75 2.77
N THR A 719 -55.73 -12.59 3.39
CA THR A 719 -56.73 -11.96 4.28
C THR A 719 -57.27 -10.61 3.79
N GLN A 720 -56.81 -10.10 2.64
CA GLN A 720 -57.16 -8.76 2.15
C GLN A 720 -57.59 -8.78 0.69
N THR A 721 -58.45 -7.83 0.30
CA THR A 721 -58.77 -7.56 -1.10
C THR A 721 -57.61 -6.87 -1.81
N ASP A 722 -57.54 -6.97 -3.13
CA ASP A 722 -56.45 -6.38 -3.93
C ASP A 722 -56.30 -4.89 -3.69
N GLN A 723 -57.43 -4.17 -3.65
CA GLN A 723 -57.45 -2.73 -3.42
C GLN A 723 -56.96 -2.34 -2.02
N ALA A 724 -57.35 -3.11 -0.99
CA ALA A 724 -56.91 -2.86 0.38
C ALA A 724 -55.40 -3.14 0.52
N LEU A 725 -54.92 -4.22 -0.09
CA LEU A 725 -53.51 -4.59 -0.09
C LEU A 725 -52.67 -3.55 -0.85
N TYR A 726 -53.13 -3.10 -2.02
CA TYR A 726 -52.49 -2.02 -2.79
C TYR A 726 -52.43 -0.71 -1.99
N GLY A 727 -53.53 -0.38 -1.29
CA GLY A 727 -53.61 0.74 -0.35
C GLY A 727 -52.51 0.72 0.72
N ARG A 728 -52.18 -0.45 1.24
CA ARG A 728 -51.16 -0.63 2.29
C ARG A 728 -49.73 -0.76 1.75
N LEU A 729 -49.55 -1.38 0.59
CA LEU A 729 -48.25 -1.52 -0.06
C LEU A 729 -47.75 -0.19 -0.66
N VAL A 730 -48.66 0.67 -1.12
CA VAL A 730 -48.33 1.97 -1.74
C VAL A 730 -49.15 3.08 -1.08
N PRO A 731 -48.94 3.37 0.21
CA PRO A 731 -49.80 4.29 0.95
C PRO A 731 -49.69 5.73 0.43
N LYS A 732 -50.75 6.52 0.64
CA LYS A 732 -50.70 7.97 0.43
C LYS A 732 -49.95 8.64 1.58
N VAL A 733 -48.82 9.28 1.30
CA VAL A 733 -48.08 10.10 2.26
C VAL A 733 -48.25 11.56 1.85
N LYS A 734 -48.84 12.37 2.72
CA LYS A 734 -49.24 13.76 2.40
C LYS A 734 -50.08 13.86 1.12
N GLY A 735 -51.00 12.91 0.93
CA GLY A 735 -51.93 12.87 -0.21
C GLY A 735 -51.39 12.22 -1.49
N VAL A 736 -50.09 11.95 -1.58
CA VAL A 736 -49.44 11.44 -2.82
C VAL A 736 -49.03 9.98 -2.63
N ARG A 737 -49.31 9.13 -3.64
CA ARG A 737 -48.73 7.79 -3.73
C ARG A 737 -47.43 7.85 -4.52
N LYS A 738 -46.43 7.06 -4.11
CA LYS A 738 -45.18 6.92 -4.86
C LYS A 738 -44.66 5.50 -4.72
N PHE A 739 -44.29 4.87 -5.84
CA PHE A 739 -43.56 3.61 -5.78
C PHE A 739 -42.14 3.84 -5.26
N SER A 740 -41.71 2.96 -4.36
CA SER A 740 -40.31 2.85 -3.98
C SER A 740 -39.47 2.23 -5.10
N PRO A 741 -38.14 2.40 -5.11
CA PRO A 741 -37.28 1.82 -6.15
C PRO A 741 -37.44 0.30 -6.32
N ILE A 742 -37.65 -0.44 -5.24
CA ILE A 742 -37.87 -1.90 -5.28
C ILE A 742 -39.22 -2.27 -5.91
N GLN A 743 -40.25 -1.46 -5.69
CA GLN A 743 -41.55 -1.65 -6.33
C GLN A 743 -41.49 -1.36 -7.83
N ILE A 744 -40.69 -0.36 -8.25
CA ILE A 744 -40.40 -0.10 -9.66
C ILE A 744 -39.71 -1.32 -10.31
N ASN A 745 -38.76 -1.96 -9.63
CA ASN A 745 -38.12 -3.18 -10.12
C ASN A 745 -39.14 -4.32 -10.33
N ARG A 746 -40.10 -4.46 -9.41
CA ARG A 746 -41.19 -5.43 -9.55
C ARG A 746 -42.08 -5.12 -10.76
N LEU A 747 -42.49 -3.86 -10.98
CA LEU A 747 -43.26 -3.48 -12.17
C LEU A 747 -42.55 -3.88 -13.46
N LYS A 748 -41.24 -3.60 -13.54
CA LYS A 748 -40.38 -4.01 -14.67
C LYS A 748 -40.38 -5.52 -14.86
N LYS A 749 -40.19 -6.31 -13.79
CA LYS A 749 -40.25 -7.79 -13.85
C LYS A 749 -41.60 -8.29 -14.36
N LEU A 750 -42.69 -7.61 -14.01
CA LEU A 750 -44.05 -7.96 -14.42
C LEU A 750 -44.41 -7.45 -15.83
N GLY A 751 -43.56 -6.66 -16.48
CA GLY A 751 -43.82 -6.03 -17.77
C GLY A 751 -44.83 -4.88 -17.72
N ILE A 752 -45.01 -4.25 -16.56
CA ILE A 752 -45.90 -3.09 -16.36
C ILE A 752 -45.10 -1.83 -16.63
N VAL A 753 -45.51 -1.05 -17.63
CA VAL A 753 -44.80 0.17 -18.09
C VAL A 753 -45.22 1.40 -17.29
N GLU A 754 -46.48 1.47 -16.85
CA GLU A 754 -46.98 2.58 -16.04
C GLU A 754 -46.29 2.59 -14.67
N THR A 755 -45.82 3.77 -14.27
CA THR A 755 -45.09 4.00 -13.01
C THR A 755 -45.77 5.04 -12.11
N ASP A 756 -46.89 5.61 -12.54
CA ASP A 756 -47.78 6.42 -11.73
C ASP A 756 -48.74 5.50 -10.94
N PRO A 757 -48.63 5.42 -9.60
CA PRO A 757 -49.45 4.50 -8.80
C PRO A 757 -50.95 4.71 -8.91
N ASP A 758 -51.40 5.90 -9.30
CA ASP A 758 -52.83 6.20 -9.41
C ASP A 758 -53.39 5.89 -10.82
N LYS A 759 -52.55 5.44 -11.77
CA LYS A 759 -52.93 5.09 -13.14
C LYS A 759 -52.89 3.61 -13.50
N LEU A 760 -52.43 2.75 -12.59
CA LEU A 760 -52.45 1.30 -12.84
C LEU A 760 -53.89 0.81 -13.04
N THR A 761 -54.11 -0.07 -14.01
CA THR A 761 -55.42 -0.72 -14.19
C THR A 761 -55.69 -1.71 -13.05
N PRO A 762 -56.94 -2.11 -12.80
CA PRO A 762 -57.26 -3.12 -11.80
C PRO A 762 -56.46 -4.43 -11.99
N GLU A 763 -56.26 -4.87 -13.23
CA GLU A 763 -55.48 -6.07 -13.56
C GLU A 763 -53.99 -5.90 -13.24
N GLU A 764 -53.42 -4.73 -13.54
CA GLU A 764 -52.04 -4.39 -13.18
C GLU A 764 -51.86 -4.32 -11.67
N VAL A 765 -52.84 -3.76 -10.95
CA VAL A 765 -52.85 -3.75 -9.48
C VAL A 765 -52.86 -5.17 -8.93
N THR A 766 -53.77 -6.03 -9.40
CA THR A 766 -53.82 -7.45 -9.00
C THR A 766 -52.48 -8.15 -9.23
N LYS A 767 -51.92 -8.02 -10.43
CA LYS A 767 -50.62 -8.63 -10.79
C LYS A 767 -49.48 -8.10 -9.92
N PHE A 768 -49.51 -6.82 -9.57
CA PHE A 768 -48.51 -6.21 -8.71
C PHE A 768 -48.61 -6.69 -7.26
N VAL A 769 -49.81 -6.72 -6.68
CA VAL A 769 -49.99 -7.03 -5.24
C VAL A 769 -49.97 -8.51 -4.92
N ARG A 770 -50.31 -9.39 -5.86
CA ARG A 770 -50.34 -10.84 -5.65
C ARG A 770 -49.03 -11.50 -6.04
N LEU A 771 -48.35 -12.12 -5.08
CA LEU A 771 -47.22 -13.02 -5.36
C LEU A 771 -47.70 -14.45 -5.63
N ASN A 772 -48.86 -14.83 -5.09
CA ASN A 772 -49.43 -16.17 -5.23
C ASN A 772 -48.41 -17.28 -4.88
N ILE A 773 -47.67 -17.08 -3.78
CA ILE A 773 -46.70 -18.06 -3.28
C ILE A 773 -47.42 -19.40 -3.04
N ASP A 774 -46.90 -20.48 -3.63
CA ASP A 774 -47.29 -21.83 -3.27
C ASP A 774 -46.57 -22.25 -1.98
N PRO A 775 -47.30 -22.43 -0.85
CA PRO A 775 -46.69 -22.77 0.44
C PRO A 775 -45.87 -24.06 0.41
N THR A 776 -46.19 -25.01 -0.46
CA THR A 776 -45.53 -26.32 -0.56
C THR A 776 -44.15 -26.23 -1.23
N THR A 777 -43.87 -25.10 -1.90
CA THR A 777 -42.62 -24.88 -2.62
C THR A 777 -41.64 -23.97 -1.87
N ILE A 778 -41.99 -23.53 -0.66
CA ILE A 778 -41.12 -22.68 0.16
C ILE A 778 -39.86 -23.46 0.53
N THR A 779 -38.73 -22.97 0.06
CA THR A 779 -37.40 -23.53 0.35
C THR A 779 -36.67 -22.74 1.43
N TRP A 780 -37.07 -21.48 1.66
CA TRP A 780 -36.43 -20.61 2.65
C TRP A 780 -36.80 -20.99 4.09
N GLN A 781 -35.77 -21.28 4.89
CA GLN A 781 -35.90 -21.68 6.29
C GLN A 781 -35.39 -20.58 7.23
N ARG A 782 -35.69 -20.70 8.52
CA ARG A 782 -35.11 -19.82 9.56
C ARG A 782 -33.73 -20.33 9.96
N VAL A 783 -32.95 -19.51 10.65
CA VAL A 783 -31.63 -19.91 11.13
C VAL A 783 -31.31 -19.44 12.54
N MET A 784 -30.40 -20.14 13.20
CA MET A 784 -29.81 -19.80 14.50
C MET A 784 -28.42 -20.42 14.60
N ASP A 785 -27.44 -19.72 15.19
CA ASP A 785 -26.07 -20.24 15.30
C ASP A 785 -25.82 -21.04 16.58
N THR A 786 -26.76 -21.94 16.89
CA THR A 786 -26.73 -22.83 18.05
C THR A 786 -27.11 -24.24 17.61
N ASN A 787 -26.44 -25.25 18.15
CA ASN A 787 -26.72 -26.66 17.84
C ASN A 787 -28.04 -27.13 18.49
N ASP A 788 -29.19 -26.91 17.85
CA ASP A 788 -30.51 -27.25 18.37
C ASP A 788 -31.29 -28.21 17.45
N ARG A 789 -31.21 -29.50 17.77
CA ARG A 789 -31.87 -30.55 16.97
C ARG A 789 -33.41 -30.49 16.99
N PHE A 790 -34.03 -29.87 17.99
CA PHE A 790 -35.50 -29.85 18.10
C PHE A 790 -36.14 -28.84 17.15
N LEU A 791 -35.35 -27.93 16.58
CA LEU A 791 -35.81 -26.97 15.58
C LEU A 791 -35.69 -27.48 14.13
N ARG A 792 -35.22 -28.71 13.91
CA ARG A 792 -35.11 -29.35 12.59
C ARG A 792 -36.45 -29.50 11.86
N LYS A 793 -37.56 -29.49 12.59
CA LYS A 793 -38.92 -29.48 12.04
C LYS A 793 -39.90 -28.95 13.09
N ILE A 794 -40.62 -27.88 12.76
CA ILE A 794 -41.58 -27.20 13.64
C ILE A 794 -42.81 -26.74 12.86
N THR A 795 -43.88 -26.39 13.57
CA THR A 795 -45.06 -25.71 13.02
C THR A 795 -45.16 -24.30 13.59
N ILE A 796 -45.36 -23.30 12.72
CA ILE A 796 -45.49 -21.88 13.11
C ILE A 796 -46.91 -21.35 12.85
N GLY A 797 -47.20 -20.15 13.38
CA GLY A 797 -48.47 -19.45 13.15
C GLY A 797 -49.65 -20.02 13.95
N GLN A 798 -49.38 -20.65 15.09
CA GLN A 798 -50.39 -21.35 15.89
C GLN A 798 -51.24 -20.43 16.79
N SER A 799 -50.86 -19.16 16.93
CA SER A 799 -51.65 -18.22 17.72
C SER A 799 -52.97 -17.89 17.00
N PRO A 800 -54.08 -17.66 17.74
CA PRO A 800 -55.37 -17.32 17.13
C PRO A 800 -55.34 -16.07 16.25
N THR A 801 -54.41 -15.14 16.49
CA THR A 801 -54.26 -13.89 15.72
C THR A 801 -53.84 -14.13 14.26
N GLU A 802 -53.25 -15.28 13.97
CA GLU A 802 -52.77 -15.71 12.66
C GLU A 802 -53.87 -16.39 11.83
N LYS A 803 -55.11 -16.47 12.36
CA LYS A 803 -56.33 -16.88 11.64
C LYS A 803 -56.18 -18.25 10.97
N ASP A 804 -55.70 -19.23 11.74
CA ASP A 804 -55.46 -20.62 11.33
C ASP A 804 -54.47 -20.77 10.15
N LYS A 805 -53.71 -19.73 9.83
CA LYS A 805 -52.65 -19.77 8.81
C LYS A 805 -51.36 -20.32 9.41
N THR A 806 -51.30 -21.64 9.52
CA THR A 806 -50.12 -22.38 9.98
C THR A 806 -49.31 -22.94 8.80
N ARG A 807 -48.03 -23.24 9.03
CA ARG A 807 -47.22 -24.06 8.12
C ARG A 807 -46.09 -24.79 8.86
N GLU A 808 -45.63 -25.88 8.27
CA GLU A 808 -44.38 -26.53 8.67
C GLU A 808 -43.16 -25.70 8.19
N CYS A 809 -42.12 -25.65 9.01
CA CYS A 809 -40.82 -25.09 8.65
C CYS A 809 -39.70 -25.70 9.50
N GLN A 810 -38.46 -25.28 9.29
CA GLN A 810 -37.32 -25.69 10.10
C GLN A 810 -36.36 -24.53 10.37
N PHE A 811 -35.41 -24.78 11.28
CA PHE A 811 -34.20 -23.98 11.44
C PHE A 811 -32.97 -24.74 10.95
N ASP A 812 -32.08 -24.02 10.27
CA ASP A 812 -30.72 -24.45 9.96
C ASP A 812 -29.71 -23.68 10.82
N ILE A 813 -28.49 -24.20 10.95
CA ILE A 813 -27.41 -23.44 11.58
C ILE A 813 -27.09 -22.23 10.71
N THR A 814 -26.81 -21.05 11.30
CA THR A 814 -26.69 -19.80 10.51
C THR A 814 -25.70 -19.88 9.35
N VAL A 815 -24.56 -20.55 9.54
CA VAL A 815 -23.54 -20.72 8.50
C VAL A 815 -23.98 -21.60 7.32
N ALA A 816 -25.13 -22.28 7.42
CA ALA A 816 -25.80 -22.99 6.33
C ALA A 816 -26.72 -22.10 5.49
N SER A 817 -26.99 -20.86 5.91
CA SER A 817 -27.81 -19.90 5.17
C SER A 817 -27.22 -19.59 3.78
N GLU A 818 -28.09 -19.42 2.78
CA GLU A 818 -27.67 -18.90 1.47
C GLU A 818 -27.01 -17.51 1.59
N ILE A 819 -27.42 -16.69 2.57
CA ILE A 819 -26.81 -15.36 2.81
C ILE A 819 -25.33 -15.51 3.18
N MET A 820 -24.94 -16.56 3.92
CA MET A 820 -23.53 -16.85 4.20
C MET A 820 -22.76 -17.18 2.91
N ALA A 821 -23.35 -17.96 2.01
CA ALA A 821 -22.75 -18.24 0.71
C ALA A 821 -22.66 -16.99 -0.18
N ILE A 822 -23.66 -16.10 -0.15
CA ILE A 822 -23.64 -14.80 -0.84
C ILE A 822 -22.53 -13.91 -0.28
N LEU A 823 -22.40 -13.81 1.05
CA LEU A 823 -21.33 -13.03 1.67
C LEU A 823 -19.94 -13.52 1.21
N ALA A 824 -19.77 -14.84 1.11
CA ALA A 824 -18.52 -15.42 0.64
C ALA A 824 -18.27 -15.21 -0.87
N LEU A 825 -19.32 -15.13 -1.71
CA LEU A 825 -19.18 -15.02 -3.17
C LEU A 825 -19.38 -13.61 -3.75
N THR A 826 -19.71 -12.62 -2.92
CA THR A 826 -19.89 -11.25 -3.42
C THR A 826 -18.56 -10.58 -3.79
N THR A 827 -18.60 -9.72 -4.79
CA THR A 827 -17.46 -8.95 -5.31
C THR A 827 -17.54 -7.46 -4.97
N SER A 828 -18.71 -6.97 -4.53
CA SER A 828 -18.93 -5.60 -4.08
C SER A 828 -20.23 -5.48 -3.27
N LEU A 829 -20.48 -4.31 -2.69
CA LEU A 829 -21.78 -4.03 -2.04
C LEU A 829 -22.95 -4.06 -3.04
N ALA A 830 -22.73 -3.59 -4.27
CA ALA A 830 -23.75 -3.62 -5.33
C ALA A 830 -24.08 -5.07 -5.75
N ASP A 831 -23.05 -5.89 -5.94
CA ASP A 831 -23.19 -7.33 -6.23
C ASP A 831 -23.91 -8.06 -5.09
N MET A 832 -23.59 -7.75 -3.82
CA MET A 832 -24.28 -8.35 -2.67
C MET A 832 -25.77 -8.02 -2.67
N ARG A 833 -26.14 -6.75 -2.92
CA ARG A 833 -27.56 -6.33 -3.01
C ARG A 833 -28.28 -7.09 -4.12
N GLU A 834 -27.65 -7.21 -5.30
CA GLU A 834 -28.21 -7.93 -6.44
C GLU A 834 -28.42 -9.41 -6.12
N ARG A 835 -27.42 -10.07 -5.54
CA ARG A 835 -27.49 -11.48 -5.12
C ARG A 835 -28.57 -11.72 -4.06
N LEU A 836 -28.66 -10.85 -3.06
CA LEU A 836 -29.73 -10.90 -2.06
C LEU A 836 -31.11 -10.75 -2.72
N GLY A 837 -31.24 -9.88 -3.72
CA GLY A 837 -32.48 -9.72 -4.49
C GLY A 837 -32.86 -10.95 -5.33
N LYS A 838 -31.86 -11.67 -5.86
CA LYS A 838 -32.04 -12.88 -6.70
C LYS A 838 -32.36 -14.15 -5.91
N MET A 839 -32.22 -14.17 -4.58
CA MET A 839 -32.56 -15.34 -3.77
C MET A 839 -34.00 -15.76 -4.04
N VAL A 840 -34.18 -17.02 -4.45
CA VAL A 840 -35.49 -17.62 -4.69
C VAL A 840 -35.96 -18.28 -3.41
N VAL A 841 -37.11 -17.86 -2.90
CA VAL A 841 -37.63 -18.35 -1.62
C VAL A 841 -38.74 -19.39 -1.78
N ALA A 842 -39.46 -19.34 -2.90
CA ALA A 842 -40.56 -20.21 -3.26
C ALA A 842 -40.85 -20.12 -4.76
N SER A 843 -41.78 -20.95 -5.25
CA SER A 843 -42.44 -20.73 -6.54
C SER A 843 -43.85 -20.14 -6.33
N ASP A 844 -44.36 -19.45 -7.33
CA ASP A 844 -45.77 -19.10 -7.39
C ASP A 844 -46.61 -20.32 -7.83
N THR A 845 -47.94 -20.20 -7.77
CA THR A 845 -48.87 -21.26 -8.21
C THR A 845 -48.78 -21.60 -9.71
N SER A 846 -48.05 -20.81 -10.51
CA SER A 846 -47.75 -21.08 -11.93
C SER A 846 -46.36 -21.70 -12.14
N GLY A 847 -45.59 -21.91 -11.07
CA GLY A 847 -44.24 -22.47 -11.08
C GLY A 847 -43.12 -21.45 -11.37
N ASN A 848 -43.40 -20.14 -11.40
CA ASN A 848 -42.39 -19.10 -11.58
C ASN A 848 -41.68 -18.81 -10.24
N PRO A 849 -40.39 -18.41 -10.26
CA PRO A 849 -39.65 -18.13 -9.05
C PRO A 849 -40.09 -16.82 -8.37
N VAL A 850 -40.40 -16.91 -7.08
CA VAL A 850 -40.62 -15.77 -6.18
C VAL A 850 -39.33 -15.46 -5.45
N THR A 851 -38.90 -14.20 -5.53
CA THR A 851 -37.57 -13.76 -5.05
C THR A 851 -37.65 -12.82 -3.86
N ALA A 852 -36.51 -12.58 -3.19
CA ALA A 852 -36.44 -11.58 -2.12
C ALA A 852 -36.71 -10.14 -2.63
N GLU A 853 -36.40 -9.83 -3.90
CA GLU A 853 -36.76 -8.54 -4.51
C GLU A 853 -38.29 -8.44 -4.70
N ASP A 854 -38.99 -9.52 -5.06
CA ASP A 854 -40.47 -9.53 -5.15
C ASP A 854 -41.15 -9.25 -3.80
N LEU A 855 -40.52 -9.71 -2.72
CA LEU A 855 -40.97 -9.50 -1.35
C LEU A 855 -40.66 -8.10 -0.81
N GLY A 856 -39.90 -7.28 -1.56
CA GLY A 856 -39.51 -5.95 -1.10
C GLY A 856 -38.38 -5.95 -0.07
N ALA A 857 -37.64 -7.05 0.08
CA ALA A 857 -36.71 -7.25 1.20
C ALA A 857 -35.25 -6.89 0.90
N SER A 858 -34.79 -6.96 -0.36
CA SER A 858 -33.36 -6.92 -0.72
C SER A 858 -32.60 -5.69 -0.17
N GLY A 859 -33.24 -4.52 -0.17
CA GLY A 859 -32.67 -3.30 0.42
C GLY A 859 -32.45 -3.41 1.93
N ALA A 860 -33.45 -3.90 2.67
CA ALA A 860 -33.35 -4.08 4.13
C ALA A 860 -32.31 -5.14 4.51
N LEU A 861 -32.25 -6.24 3.75
CA LEU A 861 -31.22 -7.27 3.92
C LEU A 861 -29.81 -6.70 3.71
N THR A 862 -29.65 -5.86 2.68
CA THR A 862 -28.37 -5.19 2.40
C THR A 862 -27.96 -4.24 3.52
N VAL A 863 -28.91 -3.53 4.13
CA VAL A 863 -28.65 -2.65 5.28
C VAL A 863 -28.16 -3.45 6.49
N LEU A 864 -28.78 -4.59 6.79
CA LEU A 864 -28.32 -5.48 7.88
C LEU A 864 -26.91 -6.03 7.63
N MET A 865 -26.57 -6.28 6.36
CA MET A 865 -25.27 -6.83 5.95
C MET A 865 -24.19 -5.77 5.69
N LYS A 866 -24.48 -4.47 5.89
CA LYS A 866 -23.61 -3.36 5.44
C LYS A 866 -22.20 -3.38 6.02
N ASP A 867 -22.06 -3.85 7.27
CA ASP A 867 -20.77 -3.95 7.96
C ASP A 867 -20.21 -5.38 7.87
N ALA A 868 -21.09 -6.39 7.81
CA ALA A 868 -20.71 -7.79 7.66
C ALA A 868 -20.01 -8.11 6.33
N ILE A 869 -20.13 -7.27 5.30
CA ILE A 869 -19.37 -7.41 4.03
C ILE A 869 -17.88 -7.09 4.17
N LYS A 870 -17.48 -6.35 5.22
CA LYS A 870 -16.09 -5.93 5.44
C LYS A 870 -15.31 -7.06 6.14
N PRO A 871 -14.18 -7.54 5.55
CA PRO A 871 -13.34 -8.56 6.18
C PRO A 871 -12.76 -8.16 7.53
N ASN A 872 -12.52 -9.14 8.40
CA ASN A 872 -11.97 -8.91 9.74
C ASN A 872 -10.46 -9.15 9.74
N LEU A 873 -9.67 -8.11 9.96
CA LEU A 873 -8.22 -8.15 10.15
C LEU A 873 -7.90 -8.66 11.56
N MET A 874 -7.05 -9.69 11.62
CA MET A 874 -6.42 -10.26 12.82
C MET A 874 -4.95 -10.58 12.49
N GLN A 875 -4.27 -11.33 13.36
CA GLN A 875 -2.87 -11.71 13.14
C GLN A 875 -2.55 -13.13 13.62
N THR A 876 -1.45 -13.69 13.12
CA THR A 876 -0.86 -14.94 13.60
C THR A 876 -0.05 -14.73 14.89
N LEU A 877 0.42 -15.81 15.51
CA LEU A 877 1.38 -15.77 16.63
C LEU A 877 2.64 -14.93 16.33
N GLU A 878 3.19 -14.99 15.12
CA GLU A 878 4.34 -14.15 14.71
C GLU A 878 3.96 -12.77 14.15
N GLY A 879 2.71 -12.33 14.29
CA GLY A 879 2.25 -10.99 13.87
C GLY A 879 2.06 -10.80 12.37
N THR A 880 1.87 -11.90 11.61
CA THR A 880 1.55 -11.87 10.17
C THR A 880 0.04 -11.62 9.99
N PRO A 881 -0.42 -10.79 9.04
CA PRO A 881 -1.82 -10.41 8.93
C PRO A 881 -2.71 -11.54 8.42
N VAL A 882 -3.93 -11.62 8.98
CA VAL A 882 -4.93 -12.63 8.64
C VAL A 882 -6.29 -11.97 8.45
N PHE A 883 -6.99 -12.33 7.37
CA PHE A 883 -8.40 -12.02 7.20
C PHE A 883 -9.24 -13.23 7.59
N VAL A 884 -10.16 -13.01 8.52
CA VAL A 884 -11.17 -13.97 8.94
C VAL A 884 -12.51 -13.49 8.44
N HIS A 885 -13.07 -14.13 7.42
CA HIS A 885 -14.28 -13.60 6.81
C HIS A 885 -15.11 -14.64 6.03
N ALA A 886 -16.40 -14.65 6.33
CA ALA A 886 -17.37 -15.65 5.91
C ALA A 886 -16.98 -17.08 6.32
N GLY A 887 -17.97 -17.98 6.40
CA GLY A 887 -17.75 -19.37 6.81
C GLY A 887 -18.82 -20.31 6.30
N PRO A 888 -19.11 -20.36 4.99
CA PRO A 888 -20.13 -21.25 4.46
C PRO A 888 -19.73 -22.71 4.67
N PHE A 889 -20.75 -23.57 4.79
CA PHE A 889 -20.55 -25.03 4.73
C PHE A 889 -19.80 -25.43 3.45
N ALA A 890 -18.98 -26.47 3.53
CA ALA A 890 -18.24 -27.00 2.39
C ALA A 890 -19.00 -28.11 1.65
N ASN A 891 -20.12 -28.57 2.19
CA ASN A 891 -20.98 -29.60 1.61
C ASN A 891 -22.11 -28.94 0.80
N ILE A 892 -23.07 -28.29 1.45
CA ILE A 892 -24.21 -27.63 0.76
C ILE A 892 -23.83 -26.28 0.12
N ALA A 893 -22.66 -25.75 0.45
CA ALA A 893 -22.08 -24.57 -0.18
C ALA A 893 -20.60 -24.84 -0.54
N HIS A 894 -19.90 -23.81 -0.98
CA HIS A 894 -18.57 -23.92 -1.57
C HIS A 894 -17.43 -24.03 -0.55
N GLY A 895 -17.65 -23.71 0.73
CA GLY A 895 -16.66 -24.00 1.78
C GLY A 895 -15.39 -23.16 1.78
N ASN A 896 -15.43 -21.92 1.29
CA ASN A 896 -14.28 -21.03 1.22
C ASN A 896 -14.54 -19.70 1.95
N SER A 897 -13.48 -18.99 2.34
CA SER A 897 -13.54 -17.60 2.83
C SER A 897 -13.99 -16.64 1.73
N SER A 898 -14.27 -15.37 2.06
CA SER A 898 -14.88 -14.45 1.09
C SER A 898 -13.97 -13.98 -0.05
N ILE A 899 -14.57 -13.77 -1.22
CA ILE A 899 -13.90 -13.16 -2.39
C ILE A 899 -13.41 -11.74 -2.09
N ILE A 900 -14.17 -10.95 -1.31
CA ILE A 900 -13.74 -9.59 -0.91
C ILE A 900 -12.43 -9.65 -0.12
N ALA A 901 -12.30 -10.57 0.83
CA ALA A 901 -11.09 -10.72 1.63
C ALA A 901 -9.88 -11.04 0.75
N ASP A 902 -10.02 -12.01 -0.16
CA ASP A 902 -8.94 -12.36 -1.08
C ASP A 902 -8.58 -11.21 -2.02
N LYS A 903 -9.57 -10.50 -2.59
CA LYS A 903 -9.32 -9.37 -3.49
C LYS A 903 -8.58 -8.24 -2.78
N ILE A 904 -8.99 -7.89 -1.55
CA ILE A 904 -8.32 -6.86 -0.75
C ILE A 904 -6.89 -7.30 -0.43
N ALA A 905 -6.72 -8.51 0.07
CA ALA A 905 -5.40 -9.06 0.40
C ALA A 905 -4.47 -9.09 -0.83
N LEU A 906 -4.96 -9.55 -1.98
CA LEU A 906 -4.17 -9.63 -3.22
C LEU A 906 -3.70 -8.27 -3.72
N LYS A 907 -4.52 -7.23 -3.52
CA LYS A 907 -4.13 -5.85 -3.82
C LYS A 907 -3.12 -5.32 -2.81
N LEU A 908 -3.33 -5.54 -1.51
CA LEU A 908 -2.44 -5.05 -0.46
C LEU A 908 -1.03 -5.64 -0.57
N VAL A 909 -0.91 -6.95 -0.82
CA VAL A 909 0.41 -7.61 -0.88
C VAL A 909 1.23 -7.19 -2.12
N GLY A 910 0.56 -6.76 -3.20
CA GLY A 910 1.18 -6.36 -4.46
C GLY A 910 1.71 -7.52 -5.30
N GLU A 911 2.20 -7.22 -6.52
CA GLU A 911 2.63 -8.19 -7.55
C GLU A 911 3.62 -9.24 -7.05
N ASP A 912 4.54 -8.83 -6.17
CA ASP A 912 5.61 -9.68 -5.62
C ASP A 912 5.22 -10.39 -4.31
N GLY A 913 4.04 -10.08 -3.76
CA GLY A 913 3.51 -10.66 -2.53
C GLY A 913 2.64 -11.89 -2.77
N MET A 914 2.15 -12.49 -1.69
CA MET A 914 1.36 -13.73 -1.73
C MET A 914 0.12 -13.68 -0.84
N VAL A 915 -0.96 -14.33 -1.27
CA VAL A 915 -2.14 -14.57 -0.44
C VAL A 915 -2.34 -16.06 -0.32
N VAL A 916 -2.34 -16.56 0.91
CA VAL A 916 -2.61 -17.96 1.24
C VAL A 916 -4.04 -18.07 1.71
N THR A 917 -4.88 -18.78 0.95
CA THR A 917 -6.27 -19.07 1.31
C THR A 917 -6.45 -20.56 1.46
N GLU A 918 -7.61 -21.00 1.94
CA GLU A 918 -7.90 -22.43 2.09
C GLU A 918 -9.28 -22.81 1.57
N ALA A 919 -9.41 -24.10 1.23
CA ALA A 919 -10.67 -24.71 0.86
C ALA A 919 -11.08 -25.80 1.86
N GLY A 920 -12.35 -25.77 2.29
CA GLY A 920 -12.88 -26.71 3.28
C GLY A 920 -12.90 -28.18 2.80
N PHE A 921 -12.71 -29.13 3.72
CA PHE A 921 -12.58 -30.57 3.43
C PHE A 921 -11.37 -30.92 2.53
N GLY A 922 -11.48 -31.99 1.75
CA GLY A 922 -10.45 -32.44 0.80
C GLY A 922 -10.52 -31.71 -0.54
N ALA A 923 -9.53 -31.94 -1.38
CA ALA A 923 -9.45 -31.34 -2.71
C ALA A 923 -10.60 -31.77 -3.65
N ASP A 924 -11.21 -32.93 -3.41
CA ASP A 924 -12.38 -33.43 -4.12
C ASP A 924 -13.65 -32.58 -3.88
N ILE A 925 -13.74 -31.88 -2.75
CA ILE A 925 -14.91 -31.04 -2.43
C ILE A 925 -14.53 -29.56 -2.40
N GLY A 926 -13.64 -29.17 -1.47
CA GLY A 926 -13.34 -27.75 -1.26
C GLY A 926 -12.67 -27.12 -2.46
N MET A 927 -11.59 -27.75 -2.94
CA MET A 927 -10.78 -27.20 -4.04
C MET A 927 -11.54 -27.26 -5.37
N GLU A 928 -12.28 -28.35 -5.64
CA GLU A 928 -13.18 -28.44 -6.80
C GLU A 928 -14.15 -27.24 -6.85
N LYS A 929 -14.81 -26.95 -5.72
CA LYS A 929 -15.74 -25.81 -5.62
C LYS A 929 -15.03 -24.47 -5.62
N PHE A 930 -13.83 -24.39 -5.04
CA PHE A 930 -12.99 -23.20 -5.11
C PHE A 930 -12.72 -22.84 -6.57
N PHE A 931 -12.34 -23.80 -7.42
CA PHE A 931 -12.10 -23.55 -8.85
C PHE A 931 -13.40 -23.33 -9.64
N ASN A 932 -14.38 -24.24 -9.55
CA ASN A 932 -15.54 -24.18 -10.44
C ASN A 932 -16.60 -23.15 -10.02
N ILE A 933 -16.56 -22.66 -8.78
CA ILE A 933 -17.50 -21.66 -8.24
C ILE A 933 -16.77 -20.36 -7.87
N LYS A 934 -15.83 -20.40 -6.90
CA LYS A 934 -15.22 -19.17 -6.36
C LYS A 934 -14.31 -18.47 -7.37
N CYS A 935 -13.41 -19.17 -8.06
CA CYS A 935 -12.57 -18.60 -9.13
C CYS A 935 -13.44 -18.08 -10.29
N ARG A 936 -14.51 -18.81 -10.63
CA ARG A 936 -15.46 -18.40 -11.67
C ARG A 936 -16.14 -17.07 -11.36
N TYR A 937 -16.62 -16.88 -10.13
CA TYR A 937 -17.27 -15.63 -9.73
C TYR A 937 -16.31 -14.49 -9.40
N SER A 938 -15.15 -14.80 -8.84
CA SER A 938 -14.17 -13.79 -8.48
C SER A 938 -13.39 -13.26 -9.68
N GLY A 939 -13.18 -14.10 -10.70
CA GLY A 939 -12.22 -13.91 -11.77
C GLY A 939 -10.77 -14.17 -11.35
N LEU A 940 -10.54 -14.66 -10.12
CA LEU A 940 -9.21 -14.93 -9.59
C LEU A 940 -8.74 -16.32 -10.02
N VAL A 941 -7.46 -16.42 -10.37
CA VAL A 941 -6.79 -17.67 -10.74
C VAL A 941 -5.68 -17.95 -9.74
N PRO A 942 -5.66 -19.12 -9.09
CA PRO A 942 -4.59 -19.51 -8.17
C PRO A 942 -3.31 -19.82 -8.95
N ASN A 943 -2.17 -19.54 -8.34
CA ASN A 943 -0.84 -19.84 -8.86
C ASN A 943 -0.31 -21.19 -8.35
N VAL A 944 -0.71 -21.61 -7.15
CA VAL A 944 -0.23 -22.85 -6.52
C VAL A 944 -1.35 -23.50 -5.71
N VAL A 945 -1.41 -24.83 -5.77
CA VAL A 945 -2.17 -25.67 -4.84
C VAL A 945 -1.20 -26.28 -3.84
N VAL A 946 -1.49 -26.14 -2.54
CA VAL A 946 -0.83 -26.90 -1.48
C VAL A 946 -1.76 -28.01 -1.03
N LEU A 947 -1.33 -29.28 -1.12
CA LEU A 947 -2.09 -30.44 -0.65
C LEU A 947 -1.51 -30.97 0.65
N VAL A 948 -2.31 -30.89 1.72
CA VAL A 948 -1.91 -31.34 3.05
C VAL A 948 -2.18 -32.84 3.24
N ALA A 949 -1.20 -33.53 3.81
CA ALA A 949 -1.19 -34.96 4.08
C ALA A 949 -0.57 -35.28 5.45
N THR A 950 -0.99 -36.39 6.06
CA THR A 950 -0.37 -36.94 7.28
C THR A 950 -0.17 -38.44 7.14
N ILE A 951 0.84 -38.99 7.81
CA ILE A 951 1.13 -40.43 7.78
C ILE A 951 -0.05 -41.23 8.35
N ARG A 952 -0.61 -40.80 9.47
CA ARG A 952 -1.75 -41.46 10.13
C ARG A 952 -3.00 -41.50 9.24
N ALA A 953 -3.33 -40.40 8.55
CA ALA A 953 -4.46 -40.39 7.62
C ALA A 953 -4.22 -41.32 6.42
N LEU A 954 -2.99 -41.36 5.90
CA LEU A 954 -2.61 -42.30 4.83
C LEU A 954 -2.77 -43.74 5.31
N LYS A 955 -2.30 -44.11 6.50
CA LYS A 955 -2.48 -45.46 7.05
C LYS A 955 -3.95 -45.86 7.14
N MET A 956 -4.82 -44.94 7.56
CA MET A 956 -6.27 -45.19 7.59
C MET A 956 -6.82 -45.41 6.18
N HIS A 957 -6.34 -44.62 5.21
CA HIS A 957 -6.69 -44.83 3.81
C HIS A 957 -6.16 -46.14 3.22
N GLY A 958 -5.08 -46.68 3.77
CA GLY A 958 -4.50 -47.97 3.41
C GLY A 958 -5.16 -49.19 4.03
N GLY A 959 -6.24 -49.02 4.81
CA GLY A 959 -6.95 -50.11 5.47
C GLY A 959 -6.62 -50.29 6.95
N GLY A 960 -6.03 -49.27 7.59
CA GLY A 960 -5.82 -49.25 9.03
C GLY A 960 -7.13 -49.39 9.83
N PRO A 961 -7.06 -49.84 11.10
CA PRO A 961 -8.24 -50.10 11.92
C PRO A 961 -9.08 -48.84 12.20
N THR A 962 -10.39 -49.00 12.40
CA THR A 962 -11.30 -47.88 12.68
C THR A 962 -10.90 -47.14 13.96
N VAL A 963 -10.90 -45.81 13.91
CA VAL A 963 -10.59 -44.95 15.06
C VAL A 963 -11.88 -44.44 15.69
N THR A 964 -11.99 -44.56 17.02
CA THR A 964 -13.11 -44.02 17.81
C THR A 964 -12.60 -42.95 18.77
N ALA A 965 -13.24 -41.79 18.79
CA ALA A 965 -12.88 -40.69 19.68
C ALA A 965 -12.94 -41.14 21.16
N GLY A 966 -11.91 -40.81 21.93
CA GLY A 966 -11.79 -41.18 23.35
C GLY A 966 -11.17 -42.56 23.60
N VAL A 967 -10.89 -43.35 22.56
CA VAL A 967 -10.18 -44.63 22.67
C VAL A 967 -8.70 -44.45 22.26
N PRO A 968 -7.73 -45.08 22.96
CA PRO A 968 -6.33 -45.05 22.54
C PRO A 968 -6.13 -45.48 21.08
N LEU A 969 -5.20 -44.84 20.39
CA LEU A 969 -4.91 -45.16 19.00
C LEU A 969 -4.32 -46.57 18.86
N PRO A 970 -4.79 -47.38 17.89
CA PRO A 970 -4.18 -48.67 17.56
C PRO A 970 -2.69 -48.58 17.22
N ALA A 971 -1.95 -49.67 17.45
CA ALA A 971 -0.50 -49.75 17.27
C ALA A 971 -0.06 -49.36 15.86
N GLU A 972 -0.86 -49.70 14.85
CA GLU A 972 -0.61 -49.42 13.43
C GLU A 972 -0.45 -47.92 13.15
N TYR A 973 -1.11 -47.06 13.94
CA TYR A 973 -1.05 -45.60 13.77
C TYR A 973 0.10 -44.93 14.54
N VAL A 974 0.75 -45.65 15.46
CA VAL A 974 1.83 -45.13 16.31
C VAL A 974 3.18 -45.81 16.06
N GLN A 975 3.19 -46.95 15.35
CA GLN A 975 4.39 -47.65 14.89
C GLN A 975 4.54 -47.52 13.37
N GLU A 976 5.75 -47.75 12.87
CA GLU A 976 6.04 -47.72 11.44
C GLU A 976 5.21 -48.78 10.69
N ASN A 977 4.55 -48.38 9.61
CA ASN A 977 3.89 -49.29 8.68
C ASN A 977 3.89 -48.74 7.25
N LEU A 978 4.99 -49.00 6.54
CA LEU A 978 5.18 -48.57 5.15
C LEU A 978 4.13 -49.14 4.20
N GLY A 979 3.66 -50.37 4.42
CA GLY A 979 2.66 -51.02 3.56
C GLY A 979 1.30 -50.32 3.61
N LEU A 980 0.84 -49.92 4.80
CA LEU A 980 -0.39 -49.13 4.95
C LEU A 980 -0.24 -47.73 4.34
N VAL A 981 0.92 -47.09 4.52
CA VAL A 981 1.19 -45.77 3.91
C VAL A 981 1.17 -45.86 2.38
N GLU A 982 1.84 -46.85 1.80
CA GLU A 982 1.87 -47.08 0.36
C GLU A 982 0.48 -47.39 -0.22
N SER A 983 -0.29 -48.26 0.44
CA SER A 983 -1.67 -48.58 0.05
C SER A 983 -2.58 -47.34 0.12
N GLY A 984 -2.44 -46.54 1.18
CA GLY A 984 -3.23 -45.34 1.41
C GLY A 984 -2.87 -44.15 0.52
N PHE A 985 -1.65 -44.14 -0.03
CA PHE A 985 -1.21 -43.15 -1.00
C PHE A 985 -2.12 -43.07 -2.23
N SER A 986 -2.89 -44.13 -2.53
CA SER A 986 -3.94 -44.11 -3.55
C SER A 986 -4.88 -42.90 -3.42
N ASN A 987 -5.25 -42.49 -2.20
CA ASN A 987 -6.07 -41.29 -1.99
C ASN A 987 -5.32 -40.01 -2.36
N LEU A 988 -4.12 -39.80 -1.81
CA LEU A 988 -3.32 -38.60 -2.07
C LEU A 988 -2.97 -38.47 -3.56
N ARG A 989 -2.63 -39.58 -4.22
CA ARG A 989 -2.40 -39.64 -5.66
C ARG A 989 -3.61 -39.11 -6.43
N LYS A 990 -4.82 -39.57 -6.11
CA LYS A 990 -6.05 -39.10 -6.76
C LYS A 990 -6.27 -37.60 -6.54
N GLN A 991 -5.92 -37.07 -5.37
CA GLN A 991 -6.04 -35.64 -5.09
C GLN A 991 -5.00 -34.80 -5.87
N ILE A 992 -3.77 -35.30 -6.03
CA ILE A 992 -2.75 -34.69 -6.90
C ILE A 992 -3.24 -34.67 -8.36
N GLU A 993 -3.78 -35.78 -8.86
CA GLU A 993 -4.37 -35.86 -10.20
C GLU A 993 -5.51 -34.85 -10.38
N ASN A 994 -6.42 -34.78 -9.41
CA ASN A 994 -7.53 -33.83 -9.42
C ASN A 994 -7.04 -32.38 -9.47
N SER A 995 -6.05 -32.00 -8.66
CA SER A 995 -5.49 -30.66 -8.67
C SER A 995 -4.81 -30.32 -10.01
N LYS A 996 -4.04 -31.24 -10.57
CA LYS A 996 -3.35 -31.05 -11.85
C LYS A 996 -4.30 -30.93 -13.03
N MET A 997 -5.50 -31.53 -12.94
CA MET A 997 -6.52 -31.44 -13.99
C MET A 997 -6.93 -30.00 -14.30
N PHE A 998 -6.80 -29.09 -13.33
CA PHE A 998 -7.09 -27.67 -13.48
C PHE A 998 -5.88 -26.86 -13.99
N GLY A 999 -4.73 -27.49 -14.25
CA GLY A 999 -3.55 -26.83 -14.84
C GLY A 999 -2.75 -25.95 -13.88
N ILE A 1000 -2.86 -26.19 -12.56
CA ILE A 1000 -2.13 -25.45 -11.52
C ILE A 1000 -1.03 -26.32 -10.90
N PRO A 1001 0.20 -25.80 -10.68
CA PRO A 1001 1.25 -26.48 -9.95
C PRO A 1001 0.82 -26.93 -8.54
N VAL A 1002 1.24 -28.12 -8.14
CA VAL A 1002 0.87 -28.76 -6.86
C VAL A 1002 2.10 -28.97 -6.00
N VAL A 1003 2.07 -28.51 -4.75
CA VAL A 1003 3.07 -28.81 -3.72
C VAL A 1003 2.41 -29.61 -2.61
N VAL A 1004 3.00 -30.73 -2.21
CA VAL A 1004 2.47 -31.55 -1.10
C VAL A 1004 3.12 -31.13 0.20
N ALA A 1005 2.32 -30.83 1.22
CA ALA A 1005 2.76 -30.57 2.59
C ALA A 1005 2.47 -31.80 3.47
N ILE A 1006 3.52 -32.43 3.99
CA ILE A 1006 3.44 -33.62 4.85
C ILE A 1006 3.61 -33.14 6.29
N ASN A 1007 2.50 -33.00 7.01
CA ASN A 1007 2.54 -32.57 8.41
C ASN A 1007 3.05 -33.71 9.28
N SER A 1008 4.19 -33.50 9.93
CA SER A 1008 4.85 -34.48 10.78
C SER A 1008 4.20 -34.58 12.16
N PHE A 1009 3.97 -35.81 12.64
CA PHE A 1009 3.62 -36.10 14.02
C PHE A 1009 4.76 -36.79 14.75
N ALA A 1010 4.76 -36.74 16.09
CA ALA A 1010 5.81 -37.31 16.93
C ALA A 1010 6.03 -38.83 16.76
N THR A 1011 5.05 -39.56 16.24
CA THR A 1011 5.15 -41.00 15.98
C THR A 1011 5.53 -41.34 14.55
N ASP A 1012 5.64 -40.34 13.68
CA ASP A 1012 5.95 -40.58 12.27
C ASP A 1012 7.45 -40.84 12.13
N THR A 1013 7.79 -41.88 11.38
CA THR A 1013 9.18 -42.26 11.13
C THR A 1013 9.75 -41.56 9.91
N GLU A 1014 11.08 -41.40 9.84
CA GLU A 1014 11.74 -40.89 8.64
C GLU A 1014 11.45 -41.75 7.40
N GLY A 1015 11.34 -43.09 7.58
CA GLY A 1015 11.00 -44.02 6.50
C GLY A 1015 9.65 -43.71 5.86
N GLU A 1016 8.62 -43.50 6.69
CA GLU A 1016 7.26 -43.17 6.22
C GLU A 1016 7.20 -41.80 5.55
N LEU A 1017 7.82 -40.79 6.15
CA LEU A 1017 7.83 -39.42 5.63
C LEU A 1017 8.53 -39.36 4.25
N ASN A 1018 9.69 -40.01 4.13
CA ASN A 1018 10.44 -40.07 2.88
C ASN A 1018 9.71 -40.89 1.79
N LEU A 1019 9.00 -41.95 2.17
CA LEU A 1019 8.18 -42.73 1.24
C LEU A 1019 7.09 -41.85 0.62
N VAL A 1020 6.34 -41.10 1.43
CA VAL A 1020 5.28 -40.19 0.92
C VAL A 1020 5.87 -39.11 0.02
N LYS A 1021 7.00 -38.51 0.41
CA LYS A 1021 7.70 -37.51 -0.42
C LYS A 1021 8.05 -38.07 -1.80
N LYS A 1022 8.65 -39.27 -1.86
CA LYS A 1022 9.00 -39.94 -3.11
C LYS A 1022 7.76 -40.23 -3.97
N LEU A 1023 6.71 -40.78 -3.36
CA LEU A 1023 5.48 -41.13 -4.05
C LEU A 1023 4.75 -39.90 -4.60
N ALA A 1024 4.69 -38.80 -3.84
CA ALA A 1024 4.04 -37.55 -4.24
C ALA A 1024 4.70 -36.92 -5.48
N VAL A 1025 6.03 -36.82 -5.50
CA VAL A 1025 6.77 -36.32 -6.66
C VAL A 1025 6.61 -37.27 -7.86
N GLY A 1026 6.65 -38.58 -7.62
CA GLY A 1026 6.37 -39.59 -8.67
C GLY A 1026 4.96 -39.51 -9.26
N ALA A 1027 3.96 -39.10 -8.47
CA ALA A 1027 2.59 -38.82 -8.94
C ALA A 1027 2.46 -37.46 -9.66
N GLY A 1028 3.55 -36.71 -9.77
CA GLY A 1028 3.66 -35.49 -10.55
C GLY A 1028 3.38 -34.20 -9.78
N ALA A 1029 3.46 -34.21 -8.45
CA ALA A 1029 3.59 -32.98 -7.67
C ALA A 1029 4.90 -32.25 -8.02
N ALA A 1030 4.88 -30.92 -8.03
CA ALA A 1030 6.05 -30.09 -8.29
C ALA A 1030 7.10 -30.21 -7.18
N ASP A 1031 6.64 -30.39 -5.93
CA ASP A 1031 7.49 -30.69 -4.78
C ASP A 1031 6.66 -31.37 -3.67
N ALA A 1032 7.35 -31.98 -2.70
CA ALA A 1032 6.74 -32.52 -1.49
C ALA A 1032 7.65 -32.27 -0.27
N VAL A 1033 7.11 -31.59 0.73
CA VAL A 1033 7.87 -31.05 1.86
C VAL A 1033 7.32 -31.58 3.17
N ILE A 1034 8.23 -31.99 4.07
CA ILE A 1034 7.89 -32.37 5.45
C ILE A 1034 7.83 -31.10 6.28
N CYS A 1035 6.75 -30.93 7.03
CA CYS A 1035 6.47 -29.69 7.74
C CYS A 1035 6.24 -29.96 9.23
N SER A 1036 6.90 -29.17 10.07
CA SER A 1036 6.86 -29.27 11.54
C SER A 1036 6.30 -28.01 12.19
N HIS A 1037 5.55 -27.18 11.46
CA HIS A 1037 5.09 -25.86 11.91
C HIS A 1037 4.11 -25.90 13.09
N TRP A 1038 3.41 -27.02 13.31
CA TRP A 1038 2.64 -27.21 14.54
C TRP A 1038 3.51 -27.09 15.80
N ALA A 1039 4.73 -27.64 15.77
CA ALA A 1039 5.67 -27.56 16.89
C ALA A 1039 6.62 -26.36 16.82
N ASN A 1040 6.97 -25.90 15.61
CA ASN A 1040 8.06 -24.93 15.40
C ASN A 1040 7.60 -23.60 14.78
N GLY A 1041 6.28 -23.35 14.71
CA GLY A 1041 5.72 -22.13 14.09
C GLY A 1041 6.15 -21.96 12.63
N GLY A 1042 6.33 -20.71 12.19
CA GLY A 1042 6.75 -20.41 10.82
C GLY A 1042 8.08 -21.06 10.41
N ALA A 1043 9.00 -21.23 11.36
CA ALA A 1043 10.31 -21.87 11.09
C ALA A 1043 10.14 -23.31 10.58
N GLY A 1044 9.12 -24.03 11.07
CA GLY A 1044 8.81 -25.40 10.65
C GLY A 1044 8.18 -25.53 9.25
N ALA A 1045 7.88 -24.43 8.57
CA ALA A 1045 7.30 -24.40 7.23
C ALA A 1045 8.13 -23.61 6.19
N VAL A 1046 9.37 -23.21 6.52
CA VAL A 1046 10.24 -22.46 5.60
C VAL A 1046 10.48 -23.21 4.29
N GLY A 1047 10.80 -24.51 4.35
CA GLY A 1047 10.97 -25.32 3.14
C GLY A 1047 9.71 -25.41 2.28
N LEU A 1048 8.52 -25.41 2.90
CA LEU A 1048 7.25 -25.38 2.18
C LEU A 1048 7.06 -24.02 1.50
N ALA A 1049 7.38 -22.93 2.20
CA ALA A 1049 7.31 -21.58 1.65
C ALA A 1049 8.24 -21.41 0.43
N GLU A 1050 9.47 -21.90 0.50
CA GLU A 1050 10.40 -21.89 -0.64
C GLU A 1050 9.87 -22.68 -1.84
N ALA A 1051 9.34 -23.90 -1.59
CA ALA A 1051 8.72 -24.72 -2.64
C ALA A 1051 7.51 -24.03 -3.28
N VAL A 1052 6.67 -23.37 -2.48
CA VAL A 1052 5.51 -22.59 -2.95
C VAL A 1052 5.96 -21.39 -3.79
N VAL A 1053 6.98 -20.65 -3.35
CA VAL A 1053 7.53 -19.51 -4.12
C VAL A 1053 8.07 -19.97 -5.48
N LYS A 1054 8.79 -21.09 -5.49
CA LYS A 1054 9.29 -21.71 -6.72
C LYS A 1054 8.15 -22.16 -7.63
N ALA A 1055 7.13 -22.82 -7.10
CA ALA A 1055 5.98 -23.28 -7.86
C ALA A 1055 5.15 -22.10 -8.41
N ALA A 1056 4.98 -21.02 -7.66
CA ALA A 1056 4.22 -19.83 -8.07
C ALA A 1056 4.87 -19.06 -9.22
N SER A 1057 6.15 -19.32 -9.50
CA SER A 1057 6.89 -18.74 -10.61
C SER A 1057 6.74 -19.54 -11.91
N GLN A 1058 6.15 -20.74 -11.85
CA GLN A 1058 5.89 -21.56 -13.04
C GLN A 1058 4.63 -21.07 -13.77
N PRO A 1059 4.55 -21.22 -15.10
CA PRO A 1059 3.34 -20.93 -15.84
C PRO A 1059 2.21 -21.88 -15.41
N SER A 1060 0.98 -21.36 -15.33
CA SER A 1060 -0.23 -22.15 -15.13
C SER A 1060 -1.14 -22.07 -16.36
N ASP A 1061 -1.86 -23.16 -16.65
CA ASP A 1061 -2.83 -23.27 -17.74
C ASP A 1061 -4.21 -23.55 -17.16
N PHE A 1062 -4.72 -22.57 -16.40
CA PHE A 1062 -5.94 -22.76 -15.62
C PHE A 1062 -7.15 -23.03 -16.50
N LYS A 1063 -7.85 -24.13 -16.21
CA LYS A 1063 -9.06 -24.53 -16.94
C LYS A 1063 -10.15 -24.98 -15.96
N PHE A 1064 -11.37 -24.52 -16.19
CA PHE A 1064 -12.54 -25.05 -15.48
C PHE A 1064 -12.81 -26.50 -15.88
N LEU A 1065 -13.41 -27.27 -14.97
CA LEU A 1065 -13.69 -28.69 -15.20
C LEU A 1065 -14.77 -28.92 -16.27
N TYR A 1066 -15.73 -28.00 -16.36
CA TYR A 1066 -16.88 -28.07 -17.27
C TYR A 1066 -17.35 -26.67 -17.71
N ASP A 1067 -18.02 -26.62 -18.86
CA ASP A 1067 -18.76 -25.45 -19.35
C ASP A 1067 -20.13 -25.34 -18.64
N LEU A 1068 -20.57 -24.12 -18.35
CA LEU A 1068 -21.84 -23.85 -17.70
C LEU A 1068 -23.06 -24.23 -18.56
N LYS A 1069 -22.91 -24.19 -19.89
CA LYS A 1069 -23.96 -24.50 -20.89
C LYS A 1069 -24.29 -25.98 -20.98
N LEU A 1070 -23.47 -26.86 -20.41
CA LEU A 1070 -23.80 -28.27 -20.32
C LEU A 1070 -25.09 -28.49 -19.51
N PRO A 1071 -25.89 -29.51 -19.85
CA PRO A 1071 -27.02 -29.92 -19.01
C PRO A 1071 -26.59 -30.14 -17.55
N VAL A 1072 -27.49 -29.85 -16.61
CA VAL A 1072 -27.26 -30.03 -15.17
C VAL A 1072 -26.73 -31.44 -14.87
N GLU A 1073 -27.35 -32.46 -15.47
CA GLU A 1073 -26.97 -33.87 -15.33
C GLU A 1073 -25.53 -34.12 -15.77
N GLU A 1074 -25.12 -33.56 -16.91
CA GLU A 1074 -23.77 -33.74 -17.45
C GLU A 1074 -22.71 -33.02 -16.62
N LYS A 1075 -23.04 -31.89 -16.00
CA LYS A 1075 -22.13 -31.22 -15.06
C LYS A 1075 -21.93 -32.07 -13.79
N ILE A 1076 -23.01 -32.66 -13.26
CA ILE A 1076 -22.94 -33.57 -12.11
C ILE A 1076 -22.11 -34.81 -12.47
N ARG A 1077 -22.39 -35.42 -13.63
CA ARG A 1077 -21.67 -36.59 -14.16
C ARG A 1077 -20.19 -36.28 -14.34
N THR A 1078 -19.86 -35.11 -14.89
CA THR A 1078 -18.47 -34.69 -15.07
C THR A 1078 -17.71 -34.61 -13.74
N ILE A 1079 -18.31 -34.02 -12.70
CA ILE A 1079 -17.68 -33.97 -11.37
C ILE A 1079 -17.52 -35.39 -10.81
N ALA A 1080 -18.59 -36.21 -10.86
CA ALA A 1080 -18.57 -37.56 -10.33
C ALA A 1080 -17.49 -38.44 -10.98
N CYS A 1081 -17.44 -38.47 -12.31
CA CYS A 1081 -16.51 -39.33 -13.02
C CYS A 1081 -15.07 -38.81 -12.94
N ARG A 1082 -14.84 -37.51 -13.13
CA ARG A 1082 -13.47 -36.96 -13.24
C ARG A 1082 -12.83 -36.74 -11.87
N ILE A 1083 -13.57 -36.16 -10.91
CA ILE A 1083 -13.04 -35.82 -9.59
C ILE A 1083 -13.15 -36.99 -8.62
N TYR A 1084 -14.31 -37.65 -8.55
CA TYR A 1084 -14.50 -38.75 -7.59
C TYR A 1084 -14.01 -40.09 -8.11
N GLY A 1085 -13.93 -40.28 -9.42
CA GLY A 1085 -13.60 -41.57 -10.03
C GLY A 1085 -14.78 -42.55 -10.03
N ALA A 1086 -16.02 -42.02 -10.01
CA ALA A 1086 -17.22 -42.82 -10.16
C ALA A 1086 -17.35 -43.31 -11.61
N ASP A 1087 -17.93 -44.49 -11.81
CA ASP A 1087 -18.25 -45.00 -13.14
C ASP A 1087 -19.39 -44.16 -13.75
N ASP A 1088 -20.39 -43.83 -12.93
CA ASP A 1088 -21.50 -42.99 -13.36
C ASP A 1088 -22.29 -42.31 -12.20
N ILE A 1089 -23.34 -41.57 -12.54
CA ILE A 1089 -24.34 -41.02 -11.62
C ILE A 1089 -25.69 -41.74 -11.75
N GLU A 1090 -26.45 -41.80 -10.67
CA GLU A 1090 -27.81 -42.31 -10.65
C GLU A 1090 -28.75 -41.20 -10.17
N ILE A 1091 -29.57 -40.66 -11.07
CA ILE A 1091 -30.51 -39.56 -10.75
C ILE A 1091 -31.85 -40.14 -10.31
N GLN A 1092 -32.27 -39.83 -9.09
CA GLN A 1092 -33.58 -40.26 -8.57
C GLN A 1092 -34.74 -39.43 -9.14
N PRO A 1093 -35.98 -39.95 -9.17
CA PRO A 1093 -37.13 -39.25 -9.74
C PRO A 1093 -37.37 -37.85 -9.14
N GLU A 1094 -37.16 -37.70 -7.84
CA GLU A 1094 -37.28 -36.42 -7.12
C GLU A 1094 -36.24 -35.41 -7.60
N ALA A 1095 -34.98 -35.84 -7.74
CA ALA A 1095 -33.91 -35.02 -8.30
C ALA A 1095 -34.20 -34.60 -9.75
N GLN A 1096 -34.67 -35.53 -10.60
CA GLN A 1096 -35.01 -35.21 -12.00
C GLN A 1096 -36.12 -34.14 -12.06
N THR A 1097 -37.13 -34.26 -11.21
CA THR A 1097 -38.22 -33.27 -11.11
C THR A 1097 -37.70 -31.87 -10.75
N GLN A 1098 -36.74 -31.77 -9.82
CA GLN A 1098 -36.12 -30.48 -9.49
C GLN A 1098 -35.26 -29.95 -10.64
N ILE A 1099 -34.50 -30.81 -11.30
CA ILE A 1099 -33.66 -30.42 -12.45
C ILE A 1099 -34.53 -29.83 -13.57
N ASP A 1100 -35.62 -30.51 -13.94
CA ASP A 1100 -36.53 -30.05 -14.99
C ASP A 1100 -37.19 -28.71 -14.63
N ARG A 1101 -37.56 -28.53 -13.34
CA ARG A 1101 -38.05 -27.25 -12.81
C ARG A 1101 -37.01 -26.16 -12.96
N TYR A 1102 -35.78 -26.38 -12.51
CA TYR A 1102 -34.71 -25.38 -12.57
C TYR A 1102 -34.30 -25.05 -14.01
N LYS A 1103 -34.34 -26.01 -14.93
CA LYS A 1103 -34.20 -25.77 -16.38
C LYS A 1103 -35.29 -24.84 -16.89
N LYS A 1104 -36.57 -25.12 -16.58
CA LYS A 1104 -37.71 -24.26 -16.96
C LYS A 1104 -37.61 -22.85 -16.37
N GLN A 1105 -37.07 -22.72 -15.16
CA GLN A 1105 -36.85 -21.44 -14.48
C GLN A 1105 -35.59 -20.69 -14.97
N GLY A 1106 -34.82 -21.26 -15.91
CA GLY A 1106 -33.64 -20.61 -16.50
C GLY A 1106 -32.35 -20.76 -15.68
N PHE A 1107 -32.30 -21.69 -14.72
CA PHE A 1107 -31.15 -21.93 -13.85
C PHE A 1107 -30.22 -23.04 -14.35
N ASN A 1108 -30.40 -23.51 -15.58
CA ASN A 1108 -29.52 -24.52 -16.19
C ASN A 1108 -28.05 -24.10 -16.13
N ASP A 1109 -27.74 -22.84 -16.39
CA ASP A 1109 -26.36 -22.38 -16.56
C ASP A 1109 -25.62 -22.12 -15.23
N LEU A 1110 -26.21 -22.47 -14.09
CA LEU A 1110 -25.56 -22.32 -12.80
C LEU A 1110 -24.48 -23.43 -12.58
N PRO A 1111 -23.37 -23.12 -11.90
CA PRO A 1111 -22.41 -24.12 -11.40
C PRO A 1111 -23.07 -25.17 -10.49
N ILE A 1112 -22.37 -26.29 -10.31
CA ILE A 1112 -22.78 -27.40 -9.43
C ILE A 1112 -21.93 -27.39 -8.15
N CYS A 1113 -22.60 -27.49 -7.00
CA CYS A 1113 -22.01 -27.61 -5.67
C CYS A 1113 -22.40 -28.98 -5.08
N MET A 1114 -21.58 -30.01 -5.28
CA MET A 1114 -21.90 -31.37 -4.82
C MET A 1114 -21.96 -31.47 -3.28
N ALA A 1115 -23.11 -31.88 -2.75
CA ALA A 1115 -23.30 -32.10 -1.31
C ALA A 1115 -23.23 -33.60 -0.99
N LYS A 1116 -22.01 -34.07 -0.71
CA LYS A 1116 -21.67 -35.46 -0.35
C LYS A 1116 -20.88 -35.55 0.95
N THR A 1117 -20.74 -36.76 1.49
CA THR A 1117 -19.85 -37.01 2.64
C THR A 1117 -18.44 -36.53 2.35
N HIS A 1118 -17.79 -35.90 3.32
CA HIS A 1118 -16.40 -35.43 3.20
C HIS A 1118 -15.38 -36.52 3.54
N LEU A 1119 -15.82 -37.71 3.97
CA LEU A 1119 -14.96 -38.76 4.52
C LEU A 1119 -14.52 -39.82 3.50
N SER A 1120 -14.93 -39.67 2.25
CA SER A 1120 -14.71 -40.61 1.14
C SER A 1120 -14.87 -39.89 -0.20
N LEU A 1121 -14.28 -40.39 -1.28
CA LEU A 1121 -14.59 -39.94 -2.64
C LEU A 1121 -16.00 -40.39 -3.08
N THR A 1122 -16.53 -41.45 -2.50
CA THR A 1122 -17.85 -42.02 -2.83
C THR A 1122 -18.98 -41.36 -2.01
N SER A 1123 -20.21 -41.88 -2.11
CA SER A 1123 -21.31 -41.51 -1.21
C SER A 1123 -21.23 -42.17 0.18
N ASP A 1124 -20.38 -43.18 0.35
CA ASP A 1124 -20.23 -43.98 1.56
C ASP A 1124 -18.98 -43.56 2.36
N PRO A 1125 -19.12 -43.01 3.59
CA PRO A 1125 -18.00 -42.55 4.41
C PRO A 1125 -17.04 -43.67 4.86
N SER A 1126 -17.46 -44.94 4.81
CA SER A 1126 -16.64 -46.09 5.20
C SER A 1126 -15.61 -46.49 4.15
N LYS A 1127 -15.84 -46.14 2.88
CA LYS A 1127 -14.92 -46.46 1.77
C LYS A 1127 -13.73 -45.52 1.79
N LYS A 1128 -12.53 -46.06 1.98
CA LYS A 1128 -11.27 -45.30 2.06
C LYS A 1128 -10.39 -45.52 0.82
N GLY A 1129 -9.29 -44.77 0.70
CA GLY A 1129 -8.39 -44.82 -0.45
C GLY A 1129 -8.94 -44.05 -1.66
N ALA A 1130 -8.75 -44.60 -2.85
CA ALA A 1130 -9.37 -44.15 -4.10
C ALA A 1130 -10.22 -45.28 -4.72
N PRO A 1131 -11.46 -45.50 -4.25
CA PRO A 1131 -12.33 -46.57 -4.76
C PRO A 1131 -12.65 -46.41 -6.25
N THR A 1132 -13.00 -47.52 -6.91
CA THR A 1132 -13.48 -47.59 -8.31
C THR A 1132 -14.71 -48.51 -8.37
N GLY A 1133 -15.46 -48.52 -9.48
CA GLY A 1133 -16.59 -49.45 -9.62
C GLY A 1133 -17.85 -49.02 -8.87
N PHE A 1134 -18.06 -47.71 -8.67
CA PHE A 1134 -19.18 -47.18 -7.90
C PHE A 1134 -19.92 -46.07 -8.65
N THR A 1135 -21.20 -45.89 -8.34
CA THR A 1135 -22.03 -44.80 -8.86
C THR A 1135 -22.36 -43.78 -7.76
N ILE A 1136 -22.61 -42.53 -8.15
CA ILE A 1136 -23.04 -41.47 -7.24
C ILE A 1136 -24.57 -41.33 -7.30
N PRO A 1137 -25.31 -41.67 -6.21
CA PRO A 1137 -26.74 -41.45 -6.16
C PRO A 1137 -27.05 -39.98 -5.94
N VAL A 1138 -27.86 -39.38 -6.81
CA VAL A 1138 -28.35 -38.01 -6.71
C VAL A 1138 -29.82 -38.06 -6.28
N ARG A 1139 -30.06 -37.80 -5.01
CA ARG A 1139 -31.39 -37.99 -4.38
C ARG A 1139 -32.32 -36.80 -4.58
N ASP A 1140 -31.75 -35.61 -4.53
CA ASP A 1140 -32.47 -34.35 -4.66
C ASP A 1140 -31.51 -33.30 -5.24
N VAL A 1141 -32.05 -32.22 -5.80
CA VAL A 1141 -31.27 -31.06 -6.26
C VAL A 1141 -31.94 -29.82 -5.74
N ARG A 1142 -31.15 -28.94 -5.11
CA ARG A 1142 -31.64 -27.66 -4.62
C ARG A 1142 -30.90 -26.51 -5.28
N ALA A 1143 -31.46 -25.31 -5.21
CA ALA A 1143 -30.87 -24.11 -5.79
C ALA A 1143 -30.56 -23.06 -4.72
N SER A 1144 -29.37 -22.48 -4.81
CA SER A 1144 -28.99 -21.24 -4.13
C SER A 1144 -28.73 -20.19 -5.20
N VAL A 1145 -29.82 -19.62 -5.72
CA VAL A 1145 -29.80 -18.78 -6.93
C VAL A 1145 -29.12 -17.43 -6.69
N GLY A 1146 -29.28 -16.83 -5.51
CA GLY A 1146 -28.56 -15.62 -5.13
C GLY A 1146 -27.07 -15.86 -4.95
N ALA A 1147 -26.68 -17.00 -4.37
CA ALA A 1147 -25.27 -17.41 -4.32
C ALA A 1147 -24.73 -17.80 -5.72
N GLY A 1148 -25.59 -18.32 -6.58
CA GLY A 1148 -25.29 -18.70 -7.96
C GLY A 1148 -24.82 -20.15 -8.11
N PHE A 1149 -25.53 -21.13 -7.55
CA PHE A 1149 -25.24 -22.53 -7.86
C PHE A 1149 -26.46 -23.43 -7.60
N LEU A 1150 -26.47 -24.60 -8.25
CA LEU A 1150 -27.31 -25.73 -7.87
C LEU A 1150 -26.49 -26.68 -6.99
N TYR A 1151 -27.10 -27.28 -5.98
CA TYR A 1151 -26.43 -28.23 -5.10
C TYR A 1151 -27.17 -29.57 -5.04
N PRO A 1152 -26.65 -30.60 -5.74
CA PRO A 1152 -27.17 -31.96 -5.68
C PRO A 1152 -26.87 -32.62 -4.34
N LEU A 1153 -27.88 -33.25 -3.74
CA LEU A 1153 -27.79 -33.98 -2.49
C LEU A 1153 -27.50 -35.47 -2.76
N VAL A 1154 -26.31 -35.91 -2.38
CA VAL A 1154 -25.86 -37.31 -2.58
C VAL A 1154 -26.17 -38.18 -1.37
N GLY A 1155 -26.16 -37.60 -0.17
CA GLY A 1155 -26.45 -38.28 1.10
C GLY A 1155 -27.33 -37.45 2.02
N THR A 1156 -27.72 -38.02 3.15
CA THR A 1156 -28.44 -37.30 4.20
C THR A 1156 -27.47 -36.38 4.94
N MET A 1157 -27.75 -35.08 4.92
CA MET A 1157 -26.96 -34.06 5.59
C MET A 1157 -27.83 -33.31 6.59
N SER A 1158 -27.40 -33.25 7.83
CA SER A 1158 -28.05 -32.39 8.81
C SER A 1158 -27.51 -30.98 8.70
N THR A 1159 -28.39 -30.03 8.38
CA THR A 1159 -28.10 -28.58 8.36
C THR A 1159 -28.24 -27.94 9.73
N MET A 1160 -28.70 -28.68 10.74
CA MET A 1160 -28.81 -28.25 12.13
C MET A 1160 -28.22 -29.32 13.05
N PRO A 1161 -26.96 -29.18 13.51
CA PRO A 1161 -26.37 -30.13 14.45
C PRO A 1161 -27.12 -30.16 15.78
N GLY A 1162 -26.90 -31.20 16.58
CA GLY A 1162 -27.43 -31.28 17.94
C GLY A 1162 -26.30 -31.39 18.96
N LEU A 1163 -26.54 -30.93 20.19
CA LEU A 1163 -25.61 -31.15 21.29
C LEU A 1163 -25.44 -32.67 21.58
N PRO A 1164 -24.23 -33.11 21.96
CA PRO A 1164 -23.98 -34.47 22.44
C PRO A 1164 -24.53 -34.67 23.86
N THR A 1165 -24.45 -35.89 24.39
CA THR A 1165 -24.86 -36.22 25.77
C THR A 1165 -24.10 -35.40 26.82
N ARG A 1166 -22.81 -35.16 26.58
CA ARG A 1166 -21.97 -34.28 27.39
C ARG A 1166 -21.44 -33.14 26.50
N PRO A 1167 -22.15 -32.02 26.36
CA PRO A 1167 -21.65 -30.84 25.66
C PRO A 1167 -20.54 -30.15 26.45
N CYS A 1168 -19.67 -29.42 25.76
CA CYS A 1168 -18.55 -28.69 26.38
C CYS A 1168 -18.99 -27.51 27.26
N ILE A 1169 -20.27 -27.12 27.20
CA ILE A 1169 -20.85 -26.10 28.09
C ILE A 1169 -20.59 -26.41 29.57
N TYR A 1170 -20.50 -27.68 29.98
CA TYR A 1170 -20.19 -28.05 31.36
C TYR A 1170 -18.81 -27.62 31.84
N ASP A 1171 -17.87 -27.43 30.91
CA ASP A 1171 -16.48 -27.12 31.22
C ASP A 1171 -16.16 -25.63 30.95
N ILE A 1172 -17.05 -24.90 30.28
CA ILE A 1172 -16.85 -23.49 29.91
C ILE A 1172 -17.27 -22.57 31.06
N ASP A 1173 -16.37 -21.65 31.43
CA ASP A 1173 -16.65 -20.61 32.42
C ASP A 1173 -15.83 -19.33 32.12
N LEU A 1174 -15.99 -18.29 32.94
CA LEU A 1174 -15.24 -17.04 32.86
C LEU A 1174 -14.54 -16.77 34.19
N ASP A 1175 -13.23 -16.55 34.14
CA ASP A 1175 -12.51 -16.03 35.29
C ASP A 1175 -12.97 -14.59 35.59
N LEU A 1176 -13.55 -14.36 36.77
CA LEU A 1176 -14.21 -13.08 37.09
C LEU A 1176 -13.23 -11.94 37.43
N GLU A 1177 -11.94 -12.24 37.63
CA GLU A 1177 -10.92 -11.23 37.92
C GLU A 1177 -10.17 -10.83 36.65
N THR A 1178 -9.82 -11.82 35.83
CA THR A 1178 -9.02 -11.63 34.61
C THR A 1178 -9.87 -11.50 33.34
N GLU A 1179 -11.16 -11.86 33.41
CA GLU A 1179 -12.08 -11.99 32.27
C GLU A 1179 -11.63 -13.04 31.23
N GLU A 1180 -10.75 -13.99 31.61
CA GLU A 1180 -10.30 -15.05 30.72
C GLU A 1180 -11.32 -16.20 30.61
N VAL A 1181 -11.63 -16.61 29.38
CA VAL A 1181 -12.58 -17.71 29.11
C VAL A 1181 -11.96 -19.07 29.41
N GLN A 1182 -12.50 -19.85 30.34
CA GLN A 1182 -12.02 -21.19 30.68
C GLN A 1182 -12.79 -22.28 29.91
N GLY A 1183 -12.15 -23.44 29.66
CA GLY A 1183 -12.77 -24.65 29.10
C GLY A 1183 -13.31 -24.61 27.67
N LEU A 1184 -13.04 -23.55 26.91
CA LEU A 1184 -13.46 -23.41 25.51
C LEU A 1184 -12.70 -24.34 24.53
N PHE A 1185 -11.50 -24.81 24.92
CA PHE A 1185 -10.55 -25.55 24.09
C PHE A 1185 -9.98 -26.80 24.78
#